data_AF-A0A7Y5UAG6-F1
#
_entry.id   AF-A0A7Y5UAG6-F1
#
_cell.length_a   1.000
_cell.length_b   1.000
_cell.length_c   1.000
_cell.angle_alpha   90.00
_cell.angle_beta   90.00
_cell.angle_gamma   90.00
#
_symmetry.space_group_name_H-M   'P 1'
#
loop_
_entity.id
_entity.type
_entity.pdbx_description
1 polymer ?
#
loop_
_entity_poly.entity_id
_entity_poly.type
_entity_poly.pdbx_seq_one_letter_code
_entity_poly.pdbx_strand_id
1 'polypeptide(L)'
;MPSANDDTLEQTLATPDQADTPEVVVLPARYEDLGPIAAGSFGEVHRVRDTLLDRVVAMKLMRKEHAARPELRQRFLTEATITAQLQHPGIVSLHDRGELPDGRLWFTMKEVRGRTLAAVIRELHTGSGPDAWRPTSDGFTFRRLVDAFARISQAMAYAHSRRIVHRDLKPANLMVGEFGEVLVMDWGLARKLLRDVAGSTSAGTDKTDSTSVRLDARSAGLTRQGDVVGTPAFMAPEQARGDSTSLGPASDVYALGAVLYCLLVGAPPYRDGGAREVIHSLLSGPPPPVMDAARGGPPVPDELGAIVTRAMHREIDKRYPSAAALANDVVAWLDGVRRREQALAALEHARSFEPEIAEHRASAADAEAKAQTLRADLRSFDPVDKKRPAWALEDEAARASRAAALAETRWMEAVQGALSIDPDLAEAHAMLADHHRARLVEAEGARRDDEAARAEEMLRIHDRGRHAAFLRGEGRLTLVTEPPGAELISERLELVDRRLVAVETRALGSTPLVAAPLSRGSYVLRLRAPGCVEVRYPVLVERDAHWDGCAPGETAPYPIVLPRLGSLGPDDVYVPAGWCWVGGDEATPDSLPRRRVWIDAFVMRRYPVTTGEYLTFLNDLIAHGREVEALGACPKGHEGSDNAGEPLFLRGPRGVFELPPGSAQEELDRPVVLVDWHGAMAHAHWLAKTTGQSWRLPDELEREKAARGVDGRLLPWGDQNEPTFACVTDTRPTAAAREVVIAHPYDESPYGIRGLAGNTRDWCINLWKHAGPSIESDRLRIEPAAAQDPDFRVIKGGAWTAMMISGRAAARFGGRPDLRRQSFGFRLVRTAR
;
A
#
# COMPACT_ATOMS: atom_id res chain seq x y z
N MET A 1 -4.96 -15.22 -96.74
CA MET A 1 -5.15 -15.37 -98.19
C MET A 1 -5.32 -16.84 -98.49
N PRO A 2 -6.34 -17.33 -99.22
CA PRO A 2 -7.47 -16.63 -99.87
C PRO A 2 -8.83 -16.93 -99.18
N SER A 3 -9.79 -16.00 -99.08
CA SER A 3 -10.86 -15.63 -100.04
C SER A 3 -11.85 -16.78 -100.34
N ALA A 4 -13.17 -16.61 -100.38
CA ALA A 4 -13.97 -15.45 -100.71
C ALA A 4 -15.42 -15.58 -100.21
N ASN A 5 -16.08 -14.42 -100.11
CA ASN A 5 -17.52 -14.21 -99.94
C ASN A 5 -18.36 -14.89 -101.05
N ASP A 6 -19.61 -15.28 -100.74
CA ASP A 6 -20.78 -14.53 -101.25
C ASP A 6 -22.08 -14.88 -100.50
N ASP A 7 -22.75 -13.81 -100.07
CA ASP A 7 -24.18 -13.50 -99.94
C ASP A 7 -25.20 -14.50 -100.58
N THR A 8 -26.47 -14.65 -100.22
CA THR A 8 -27.46 -13.98 -99.33
C THR A 8 -28.71 -14.90 -99.32
N LEU A 9 -29.54 -14.87 -98.27
CA LEU A 9 -31.02 -14.77 -98.35
C LEU A 9 -31.69 -14.87 -96.96
N GLU A 10 -32.33 -13.75 -96.61
CA GLU A 10 -33.45 -13.48 -95.70
C GLU A 10 -34.02 -14.59 -94.79
N GLN A 11 -34.16 -14.27 -93.49
CA GLN A 11 -35.48 -14.25 -92.84
C GLN A 11 -35.50 -13.50 -91.49
N THR A 12 -36.50 -12.63 -91.41
CA THR A 12 -37.04 -11.78 -90.34
C THR A 12 -36.86 -12.25 -88.89
N LEU A 13 -36.23 -11.40 -88.06
CA LEU A 13 -36.19 -11.51 -86.60
C LEU A 13 -36.85 -10.28 -85.94
N ALA A 14 -37.77 -10.59 -85.02
CA ALA A 14 -38.36 -9.65 -84.08
C ALA A 14 -37.29 -9.02 -83.17
N THR A 15 -37.51 -7.75 -82.86
CA THR A 15 -36.62 -6.85 -82.12
C THR A 15 -36.53 -7.23 -80.64
N PRO A 16 -35.31 -7.39 -80.06
CA PRO A 16 -35.10 -7.28 -78.63
C PRO A 16 -34.50 -5.91 -78.26
N ASP A 17 -35.20 -5.30 -77.30
CA ASP A 17 -34.87 -4.29 -76.30
C ASP A 17 -33.48 -3.61 -76.29
N GLN A 18 -33.51 -2.27 -76.18
CA GLN A 18 -32.36 -1.38 -76.12
C GLN A 18 -31.63 -1.48 -74.76
N ALA A 19 -30.31 -1.65 -74.82
CA ALA A 19 -29.41 -1.45 -73.69
C ALA A 19 -29.22 0.05 -73.41
N ASP A 20 -29.38 0.42 -72.13
CA ASP A 20 -29.21 1.76 -71.56
C ASP A 20 -27.78 2.30 -71.77
N THR A 21 -27.66 3.47 -72.36
CA THR A 21 -26.41 4.26 -72.44
C THR A 21 -26.45 5.31 -71.32
N PRO A 22 -25.36 5.54 -70.54
CA PRO A 22 -25.41 6.48 -69.42
C PRO A 22 -25.73 7.91 -69.90
N GLU A 23 -26.84 8.46 -69.41
CA GLU A 23 -27.32 9.80 -69.73
C GLU A 23 -26.32 10.85 -69.21
N VAL A 24 -25.68 11.62 -70.10
CA VAL A 24 -24.72 12.67 -69.73
C VAL A 24 -25.46 13.79 -69.00
N VAL A 25 -25.18 13.94 -67.71
CA VAL A 25 -25.76 15.01 -66.88
C VAL A 25 -25.11 16.35 -67.24
N VAL A 26 -25.87 17.27 -67.82
CA VAL A 26 -25.39 18.64 -68.11
C VAL A 26 -25.54 19.51 -66.87
N LEU A 27 -24.43 19.79 -66.19
CA LEU A 27 -24.36 20.71 -65.05
C LEU A 27 -24.39 22.20 -65.49
N PRO A 28 -24.69 23.15 -64.59
CA PRO A 28 -24.56 24.57 -64.89
C PRO A 28 -23.12 24.92 -65.28
N ALA A 29 -22.91 25.86 -66.22
CA ALA A 29 -21.58 26.20 -66.77
C ALA A 29 -20.49 26.57 -65.73
N ARG A 30 -20.89 26.99 -64.52
CA ARG A 30 -20.00 27.27 -63.39
C ARG A 30 -19.39 26.00 -62.76
N TYR A 31 -20.04 24.86 -62.91
CA TYR A 31 -19.66 23.61 -62.26
C TYR A 31 -19.19 22.58 -63.28
N GLU A 32 -17.92 22.24 -63.21
CA GLU A 32 -17.32 21.16 -63.99
C GLU A 32 -17.50 19.83 -63.22
N ASP A 33 -18.12 18.81 -63.83
CA ASP A 33 -18.29 17.50 -63.21
C ASP A 33 -16.96 16.74 -63.19
N LEU A 34 -16.51 16.36 -61.99
CA LEU A 34 -15.32 15.55 -61.76
C LEU A 34 -15.67 14.08 -61.45
N GLY A 35 -16.95 13.71 -61.53
CA GLY A 35 -17.44 12.34 -61.41
C GLY A 35 -18.25 12.07 -60.13
N PRO A 36 -18.98 10.95 -60.09
CA PRO A 36 -19.84 10.59 -58.96
C PRO A 36 -19.04 10.21 -57.70
N ILE A 37 -19.50 10.68 -56.54
CA ILE A 37 -19.02 10.31 -55.20
C ILE A 37 -19.89 9.20 -54.60
N ALA A 38 -21.21 9.35 -54.68
CA ALA A 38 -22.17 8.40 -54.09
C ALA A 38 -23.54 8.50 -54.77
N ALA A 39 -24.28 7.39 -54.83
CA ALA A 39 -25.66 7.34 -55.30
C ALA A 39 -26.59 6.93 -54.15
N GLY A 40 -27.58 7.76 -53.85
CA GLY A 40 -28.60 7.50 -52.82
C GLY A 40 -30.00 7.33 -53.43
N SER A 41 -30.98 7.00 -52.58
CA SER A 41 -32.38 6.80 -53.00
C SER A 41 -33.08 8.09 -53.46
N PHE A 42 -32.69 9.24 -52.91
CA PHE A 42 -33.29 10.55 -53.23
C PHE A 42 -32.46 11.41 -54.19
N GLY A 43 -31.21 11.03 -54.48
CA GLY A 43 -30.30 11.82 -55.30
C GLY A 43 -28.91 11.21 -55.46
N GLU A 44 -28.12 11.77 -56.36
CA GLU A 44 -26.74 11.41 -56.65
C GLU A 44 -25.82 12.55 -56.22
N VAL A 45 -24.65 12.23 -55.67
CA VAL A 45 -23.66 13.21 -55.21
C VAL A 45 -22.47 13.13 -56.15
N HIS A 46 -22.13 14.24 -56.78
CA HIS A 46 -21.02 14.40 -57.70
C HIS A 46 -19.94 15.28 -57.08
N ARG A 47 -18.68 14.98 -57.37
CA ARG A 47 -17.56 15.88 -57.12
C ARG A 47 -17.55 16.89 -58.25
N VAL A 48 -17.58 18.18 -57.95
CA VAL A 48 -17.56 19.22 -58.99
C VAL A 48 -16.54 20.29 -58.68
N ARG A 49 -15.92 20.88 -59.72
CA ARG A 49 -15.10 22.08 -59.58
C ARG A 49 -15.97 23.31 -59.79
N ASP A 50 -16.07 24.15 -58.77
CA ASP A 50 -16.61 25.50 -58.89
C ASP A 50 -15.56 26.37 -59.59
N THR A 51 -15.74 26.63 -60.89
CA THR A 51 -14.75 27.32 -61.71
C THR A 51 -14.64 28.82 -61.39
N LEU A 52 -15.65 29.39 -60.72
CA LEU A 52 -15.64 30.80 -60.31
C LEU A 52 -14.82 31.04 -59.05
N LEU A 53 -14.94 30.14 -58.06
CA LEU A 53 -14.24 30.22 -56.78
C LEU A 53 -12.97 29.34 -56.73
N ASP A 54 -12.66 28.68 -57.85
CA ASP A 54 -11.58 27.71 -58.03
C ASP A 54 -11.42 26.71 -56.87
N ARG A 55 -12.51 26.01 -56.54
CA ARG A 55 -12.53 25.03 -55.46
C ARG A 55 -13.32 23.78 -55.82
N VAL A 56 -12.99 22.66 -55.18
CA VAL A 56 -13.76 21.42 -55.29
C VAL A 56 -14.87 21.41 -54.24
N VAL A 57 -16.09 21.10 -54.65
CA VAL A 57 -17.27 20.96 -53.79
C VAL A 57 -18.02 19.67 -54.12
N ALA A 58 -18.86 19.20 -53.20
CA ALA A 58 -19.79 18.11 -53.48
C ALA A 58 -21.13 18.70 -53.92
N MET A 59 -21.67 18.26 -55.07
CA MET A 59 -22.98 18.64 -55.56
C MET A 59 -23.95 17.46 -55.40
N LYS A 60 -25.03 17.64 -54.65
CA LYS A 60 -26.13 16.65 -54.60
C LYS A 60 -27.17 17.04 -55.65
N LEU A 61 -27.52 16.11 -56.52
CA LEU A 61 -28.50 16.22 -57.58
C LEU A 61 -29.69 15.32 -57.30
N MET A 62 -30.89 15.83 -57.49
CA MET A 62 -32.11 15.03 -57.45
C MET A 62 -32.16 14.04 -58.62
N ARG A 63 -32.59 12.79 -58.40
CA ARG A 63 -32.83 11.85 -59.51
C ARG A 63 -33.95 12.35 -60.42
N LYS A 64 -33.84 12.12 -61.73
CA LYS A 64 -34.82 12.54 -62.74
C LYS A 64 -36.24 12.05 -62.45
N GLU A 65 -36.37 10.81 -61.99
CA GLU A 65 -37.63 10.16 -61.56
C GLU A 65 -38.35 10.87 -60.41
N HIS A 66 -37.62 11.65 -59.59
CA HIS A 66 -38.17 12.38 -58.44
C HIS A 66 -38.51 13.84 -58.78
N ALA A 67 -37.95 14.37 -59.87
CA ALA A 67 -38.11 15.78 -60.26
C ALA A 67 -39.57 16.17 -60.53
N ALA A 68 -40.42 15.22 -60.95
CA ALA A 68 -41.84 15.42 -61.22
C ALA A 68 -42.76 15.24 -59.99
N ARG A 69 -42.23 14.81 -58.83
CA ARG A 69 -43.03 14.53 -57.62
C ARG A 69 -42.94 15.69 -56.62
N PRO A 70 -44.00 16.50 -56.42
CA PRO A 70 -43.96 17.69 -55.58
C PRO A 70 -43.49 17.41 -54.14
N GLU A 71 -43.88 16.27 -53.58
CA GLU A 71 -43.52 15.89 -52.20
C GLU A 71 -42.03 15.62 -52.05
N LEU A 72 -41.38 15.01 -53.06
CA LEU A 72 -39.95 14.71 -53.05
C LEU A 72 -39.11 15.96 -53.32
N ARG A 73 -39.58 16.84 -54.23
CA ARG A 73 -38.98 18.18 -54.42
C ARG A 73 -38.98 18.97 -53.12
N GLN A 74 -40.10 19.00 -52.42
CA GLN A 74 -40.23 19.74 -51.17
C GLN A 74 -39.31 19.19 -50.07
N ARG A 75 -39.14 17.86 -49.98
CA ARG A 75 -38.17 17.23 -49.06
C ARG A 75 -36.74 17.65 -49.37
N PHE A 76 -36.34 17.63 -50.64
CA PHE A 76 -35.00 18.03 -51.07
C PHE A 76 -34.70 19.51 -50.78
N LEU A 77 -35.66 20.40 -51.03
CA LEU A 77 -35.56 21.81 -50.66
C LEU A 77 -35.51 22.03 -49.14
N THR A 78 -36.26 21.23 -48.38
CA THR A 78 -36.27 21.29 -46.92
C THR A 78 -34.92 20.86 -46.35
N GLU A 79 -34.32 19.77 -46.87
CA GLU A 79 -32.97 19.32 -46.51
C GLU A 79 -31.93 20.43 -46.73
N ALA A 80 -31.92 21.02 -47.93
CA ALA A 80 -31.01 22.11 -48.27
C ALA A 80 -31.22 23.33 -47.34
N THR A 81 -32.48 23.69 -47.07
CA THR A 81 -32.82 24.84 -46.22
C THR A 81 -32.42 24.63 -44.76
N ILE A 82 -32.68 23.44 -44.19
CA ILE A 82 -32.31 23.10 -42.82
C ILE A 82 -30.79 23.10 -42.67
N THR A 83 -30.09 22.44 -43.60
CA THR A 83 -28.62 22.36 -43.58
C THR A 83 -27.98 23.74 -43.68
N ALA A 84 -28.48 24.61 -44.58
CA ALA A 84 -27.97 25.97 -44.73
C ALA A 84 -28.16 26.86 -43.50
N GLN A 85 -29.17 26.59 -42.65
CA GLN A 85 -29.42 27.32 -41.40
C GLN A 85 -28.48 26.91 -40.25
N LEU A 86 -27.76 25.80 -40.39
CA LEU A 86 -26.91 25.23 -39.34
C LEU A 86 -25.44 25.55 -39.60
N GLN A 87 -24.97 26.65 -39.00
CA GLN A 87 -23.56 27.01 -39.01
C GLN A 87 -22.86 26.46 -37.77
N HIS A 88 -22.17 25.33 -37.91
CA HIS A 88 -21.40 24.68 -36.84
C HIS A 88 -20.26 23.85 -37.45
N PRO A 89 -19.05 23.80 -36.85
CA PRO A 89 -17.92 23.03 -37.39
C PRO A 89 -18.21 21.53 -37.56
N GLY A 90 -19.16 21.01 -36.77
CA GLY A 90 -19.61 19.62 -36.82
C GLY A 90 -20.77 19.32 -37.78
N ILE A 91 -21.19 20.27 -38.60
CA ILE A 91 -22.30 20.13 -39.56
C ILE A 91 -21.81 20.57 -40.93
N VAL A 92 -22.15 19.82 -41.98
CA VAL A 92 -21.71 20.14 -43.34
C VAL A 92 -22.30 21.48 -43.82
N SER A 93 -21.43 22.37 -44.29
CA SER A 93 -21.83 23.68 -44.81
C SER A 93 -22.35 23.58 -46.25
N LEU A 94 -23.54 24.12 -46.49
CA LEU A 94 -24.11 24.31 -47.82
C LEU A 94 -23.57 25.61 -48.44
N HIS A 95 -23.29 25.60 -49.74
CA HIS A 95 -22.65 26.71 -50.46
C HIS A 95 -23.57 27.37 -51.50
N ASP A 96 -24.33 26.58 -52.26
CA ASP A 96 -25.19 27.10 -53.33
C ASP A 96 -26.35 26.12 -53.60
N ARG A 97 -27.41 26.58 -54.28
CA ARG A 97 -28.51 25.73 -54.76
C ARG A 97 -29.12 26.26 -56.05
N GLY A 98 -29.69 25.37 -56.85
CA GLY A 98 -30.41 25.77 -58.05
C GLY A 98 -31.25 24.65 -58.66
N GLU A 99 -31.68 24.89 -59.89
CA GLU A 99 -32.48 23.98 -60.70
C GLU A 99 -31.81 23.82 -62.07
N LEU A 100 -31.74 22.59 -62.57
CA LEU A 100 -31.25 22.28 -63.92
C LEU A 100 -32.35 22.57 -64.96
N PRO A 101 -32.00 22.77 -66.24
CA PRO A 101 -32.99 22.97 -67.30
C PRO A 101 -34.01 21.85 -67.47
N ASP A 102 -33.68 20.63 -67.03
CA ASP A 102 -34.56 19.46 -67.04
C ASP A 102 -35.47 19.34 -65.80
N GLY A 103 -35.44 20.36 -64.92
CA GLY A 103 -36.25 20.44 -63.71
C GLY A 103 -35.65 19.74 -62.49
N ARG A 104 -34.47 19.11 -62.57
CA ARG A 104 -33.81 18.52 -61.39
C ARG A 104 -33.26 19.61 -60.46
N LEU A 105 -33.51 19.47 -59.16
CA LEU A 105 -32.93 20.34 -58.14
C LEU A 105 -31.51 19.89 -57.77
N TRP A 106 -30.65 20.86 -57.47
CA TRP A 106 -29.29 20.60 -57.00
C TRP A 106 -28.88 21.57 -55.88
N PHE A 107 -27.95 21.13 -55.03
CA PHE A 107 -27.24 22.02 -54.11
C PHE A 107 -25.78 21.59 -53.96
N THR A 108 -24.89 22.55 -53.69
CA THR A 108 -23.48 22.30 -53.43
C THR A 108 -23.16 22.46 -51.95
N MET A 109 -22.23 21.65 -51.44
CA MET A 109 -21.79 21.64 -50.06
C MET A 109 -20.29 21.36 -49.98
N LYS A 110 -19.70 21.55 -48.79
CA LYS A 110 -18.30 21.18 -48.54
C LYS A 110 -18.06 19.72 -48.97
N GLU A 111 -17.04 19.48 -49.80
CA GLU A 111 -16.56 18.14 -50.05
C GLU A 111 -15.86 17.60 -48.79
N VAL A 112 -16.40 16.54 -48.20
CA VAL A 112 -15.82 15.93 -47.00
C VAL A 112 -14.84 14.84 -47.43
N ARG A 113 -13.55 15.06 -47.16
CA ARG A 113 -12.50 14.05 -47.36
C ARG A 113 -12.32 13.25 -46.07
N GLY A 114 -12.85 12.03 -46.05
CA GLY A 114 -12.83 11.18 -44.87
C GLY A 114 -13.65 9.91 -45.06
N ARG A 115 -13.85 9.19 -43.96
CA ARG A 115 -14.59 7.92 -43.94
C ARG A 115 -15.86 8.07 -43.12
N THR A 116 -16.85 7.24 -43.42
CA THR A 116 -18.02 7.13 -42.54
C THR A 116 -17.60 6.48 -41.21
N LEU A 117 -18.22 6.89 -40.12
CA LEU A 117 -17.98 6.32 -38.79
C LEU A 117 -18.25 4.80 -38.81
N ALA A 118 -19.24 4.36 -39.60
CA ALA A 118 -19.52 2.94 -39.85
C ALA A 118 -18.31 2.16 -40.39
N ALA A 119 -17.58 2.72 -41.36
CA ALA A 119 -16.41 2.07 -41.94
C ALA A 119 -15.25 1.97 -40.94
N VAL A 120 -15.05 3.03 -40.14
CA VAL A 120 -13.96 3.08 -39.16
C VAL A 120 -14.23 2.15 -37.97
N ILE A 121 -15.48 2.13 -37.44
CA ILE A 121 -15.88 1.18 -36.39
C ILE A 121 -15.64 -0.27 -36.84
N ARG A 122 -16.04 -0.61 -38.07
CA ARG A 122 -15.86 -1.97 -38.60
C ARG A 122 -14.39 -2.37 -38.63
N GLU A 123 -13.54 -1.52 -39.19
CA GLU A 123 -12.10 -1.81 -39.25
C GLU A 123 -11.47 -1.94 -37.86
N LEU A 124 -11.83 -1.02 -36.94
CA LEU A 124 -11.35 -1.03 -35.57
C LEU A 124 -11.67 -2.37 -34.88
N HIS A 125 -12.91 -2.86 -35.02
CA HIS A 125 -13.33 -4.13 -34.43
C HIS A 125 -12.69 -5.33 -35.12
N THR A 126 -12.49 -5.30 -36.45
CA THR A 126 -11.80 -6.42 -37.15
C THR A 126 -10.33 -6.56 -36.76
N GLY A 127 -9.67 -5.47 -36.39
CA GLY A 127 -8.28 -5.48 -35.91
C GLY A 127 -8.13 -5.72 -34.42
N SER A 128 -9.20 -5.52 -33.63
CA SER A 128 -9.15 -5.62 -32.17
C SER A 128 -9.53 -7.02 -31.67
N GLY A 129 -9.04 -7.39 -30.49
CA GLY A 129 -9.34 -8.68 -29.87
C GLY A 129 -9.58 -8.53 -28.36
N PRO A 130 -9.80 -9.64 -27.63
CA PRO A 130 -10.14 -9.63 -26.20
C PRO A 130 -9.14 -8.88 -25.32
N ASP A 131 -7.87 -8.82 -25.73
CA ASP A 131 -6.81 -8.23 -24.95
C ASP A 131 -6.74 -6.69 -25.06
N ALA A 132 -7.08 -6.13 -26.23
CA ALA A 132 -6.90 -4.69 -26.48
C ALA A 132 -7.59 -4.17 -27.75
N TRP A 133 -7.88 -2.87 -27.73
CA TRP A 133 -8.22 -2.09 -28.93
C TRP A 133 -6.97 -1.86 -29.80
N ARG A 134 -7.07 -2.15 -31.10
CA ARG A 134 -6.02 -1.82 -32.07
C ARG A 134 -6.42 -0.63 -32.95
N PRO A 135 -5.49 0.30 -33.25
CA PRO A 135 -5.78 1.39 -34.18
C PRO A 135 -6.10 0.86 -35.59
N THR A 136 -6.90 1.60 -36.34
CA THR A 136 -7.09 1.37 -37.78
C THR A 136 -5.82 1.71 -38.57
N SER A 137 -5.75 1.29 -39.83
CA SER A 137 -4.61 1.53 -40.74
C SER A 137 -4.29 3.01 -40.95
N ASP A 138 -5.30 3.88 -40.88
CA ASP A 138 -5.23 5.35 -40.95
C ASP A 138 -5.11 6.01 -39.55
N GLY A 139 -4.86 5.23 -38.49
CA GLY A 139 -4.50 5.72 -37.17
C GLY A 139 -5.65 6.19 -36.27
N PHE A 140 -6.90 5.81 -36.56
CA PHE A 140 -8.01 6.05 -35.62
C PHE A 140 -7.92 5.06 -34.45
N THR A 141 -7.86 5.61 -33.24
CA THR A 141 -7.91 4.84 -31.99
C THR A 141 -9.32 4.85 -31.42
N PHE A 142 -9.61 3.89 -30.54
CA PHE A 142 -10.88 3.86 -29.78
C PHE A 142 -11.20 5.21 -29.13
N ARG A 143 -10.21 5.80 -28.44
CA ARG A 143 -10.36 7.10 -27.77
C ARG A 143 -10.63 8.25 -28.75
N ARG A 144 -10.00 8.27 -29.93
CA ARG A 144 -10.31 9.26 -30.98
C ARG A 144 -11.75 9.15 -31.47
N LEU A 145 -12.31 7.94 -31.52
CA LEU A 145 -13.69 7.73 -31.93
C LEU A 145 -14.70 8.10 -30.83
N VAL A 146 -14.37 7.87 -29.56
CA VAL A 146 -15.17 8.37 -28.43
C VAL A 146 -15.14 9.91 -28.37
N ASP A 147 -13.98 10.54 -28.63
CA ASP A 147 -13.87 12.00 -28.79
C ASP A 147 -14.71 12.52 -29.97
N ALA A 148 -14.66 11.83 -31.10
CA ALA A 148 -15.51 12.17 -32.25
C ALA A 148 -17.00 12.04 -31.91
N PHE A 149 -17.41 11.00 -31.18
CA PHE A 149 -18.77 10.84 -30.69
C PHE A 149 -19.22 12.00 -29.78
N ALA A 150 -18.34 12.47 -28.89
CA ALA A 150 -18.61 13.65 -28.07
C ALA A 150 -18.83 14.91 -28.92
N ARG A 151 -18.01 15.13 -29.95
CA ARG A 151 -18.17 16.24 -30.91
C ARG A 151 -19.46 16.14 -31.73
N ILE A 152 -19.86 14.93 -32.13
CA ILE A 152 -21.16 14.67 -32.81
C ILE A 152 -22.32 15.05 -31.88
N SER A 153 -22.24 14.64 -30.61
CA SER A 153 -23.26 14.95 -29.60
C SER A 153 -23.36 16.47 -29.36
N GLN A 154 -22.23 17.19 -29.37
CA GLN A 154 -22.22 18.66 -29.33
C GLN A 154 -22.84 19.30 -30.57
N ALA A 155 -22.54 18.79 -31.77
CA ALA A 155 -23.17 19.26 -33.01
C ALA A 155 -24.69 19.06 -33.00
N MET A 156 -25.16 17.94 -32.46
CA MET A 156 -26.59 17.69 -32.26
C MET A 156 -27.21 18.59 -31.20
N ALA A 157 -26.51 18.86 -30.11
CA ALA A 157 -26.96 19.85 -29.12
C ALA A 157 -27.13 21.24 -29.75
N TYR A 158 -26.23 21.64 -30.65
CA TYR A 158 -26.37 22.88 -31.41
C TYR A 158 -27.61 22.85 -32.30
N ALA A 159 -27.84 21.78 -33.07
CA ALA A 159 -29.04 21.64 -33.91
C ALA A 159 -30.33 21.68 -33.07
N HIS A 160 -30.35 21.03 -31.91
CA HIS A 160 -31.46 21.06 -30.95
C HIS A 160 -31.70 22.48 -30.40
N SER A 161 -30.64 23.26 -30.16
CA SER A 161 -30.78 24.68 -29.75
C SER A 161 -31.46 25.53 -30.83
N ARG A 162 -31.30 25.15 -32.11
CA ARG A 162 -32.01 25.73 -33.27
C ARG A 162 -33.37 25.08 -33.54
N ARG A 163 -33.83 24.20 -32.63
CA ARG A 163 -35.10 23.46 -32.70
C ARG A 163 -35.21 22.54 -33.91
N ILE A 164 -34.08 21.98 -34.35
CA ILE A 164 -34.01 21.02 -35.45
C ILE A 164 -33.67 19.65 -34.87
N VAL A 165 -34.49 18.65 -35.16
CA VAL A 165 -34.28 17.24 -34.79
C VAL A 165 -33.89 16.46 -36.04
N HIS A 166 -32.84 15.64 -35.99
CA HIS A 166 -32.26 14.95 -37.15
C HIS A 166 -33.04 13.72 -37.59
N ARG A 167 -33.43 12.85 -36.63
CA ARG A 167 -34.30 11.66 -36.81
C ARG A 167 -33.72 10.46 -37.57
N ASP A 168 -32.60 10.60 -38.29
CA ASP A 168 -31.88 9.45 -38.91
C ASP A 168 -30.38 9.44 -38.55
N LEU A 169 -30.07 9.60 -37.26
CA LEU A 169 -28.69 9.48 -36.79
C LEU A 169 -28.25 8.01 -36.80
N LYS A 170 -27.16 7.73 -37.51
CA LYS A 170 -26.53 6.41 -37.61
C LYS A 170 -25.06 6.57 -38.04
N PRO A 171 -24.19 5.57 -37.80
CA PRO A 171 -22.77 5.68 -38.13
C PRO A 171 -22.48 5.93 -39.63
N ALA A 172 -23.39 5.60 -40.53
CA ALA A 172 -23.26 5.89 -41.97
C ALA A 172 -23.50 7.38 -42.32
N ASN A 173 -24.24 8.12 -41.49
CA ASN A 173 -24.54 9.54 -41.67
C ASN A 173 -23.57 10.45 -40.89
N LEU A 174 -22.49 9.86 -40.36
CA LEU A 174 -21.47 10.53 -39.58
C LEU A 174 -20.13 10.31 -40.28
N MET A 175 -19.39 11.38 -40.53
CA MET A 175 -18.09 11.31 -41.18
C MET A 175 -16.98 11.78 -40.26
N VAL A 176 -15.83 11.10 -40.35
CA VAL A 176 -14.58 11.47 -39.68
C VAL A 176 -13.49 11.68 -40.72
N GLY A 177 -12.79 12.82 -40.64
CA GLY A 177 -11.72 13.21 -41.57
C GLY A 177 -10.32 13.00 -40.99
N GLU A 178 -9.31 12.98 -41.86
CA GLU A 178 -7.90 12.72 -41.51
C GLU A 178 -7.35 13.72 -40.48
N PHE A 179 -7.80 14.97 -40.55
CA PHE A 179 -7.37 16.07 -39.66
C PHE A 179 -8.27 16.27 -38.43
N GLY A 180 -9.03 15.24 -38.04
CA GLY A 180 -9.91 15.30 -36.86
C GLY A 180 -11.23 16.06 -37.10
N GLU A 181 -11.60 16.25 -38.36
CA GLU A 181 -12.93 16.74 -38.74
C GLU A 181 -13.99 15.70 -38.37
N VAL A 182 -15.12 16.16 -37.84
CA VAL A 182 -16.24 15.29 -37.46
C VAL A 182 -17.51 15.95 -37.93
N LEU A 183 -18.24 15.33 -38.86
CA LEU A 183 -19.36 15.98 -39.55
C LEU A 183 -20.62 15.11 -39.50
N VAL A 184 -21.74 15.74 -39.13
CA VAL A 184 -23.08 15.18 -39.25
C VAL A 184 -23.63 15.49 -40.65
N MET A 185 -23.98 14.43 -41.36
CA MET A 185 -24.45 14.44 -42.75
C MET A 185 -25.92 14.01 -42.84
N ASP A 186 -26.55 14.28 -43.98
CA ASP A 186 -27.89 13.77 -44.36
C ASP A 186 -29.07 14.23 -43.47
N TRP A 187 -29.46 15.49 -43.66
CA TRP A 187 -30.58 16.13 -42.97
C TRP A 187 -31.95 15.87 -43.64
N GLY A 188 -32.05 14.88 -44.52
CA GLY A 188 -33.24 14.64 -45.36
C GLY A 188 -34.52 14.29 -44.58
N LEU A 189 -34.38 13.84 -43.33
CA LEU A 189 -35.50 13.52 -42.42
C LEU A 189 -35.67 14.53 -41.27
N ALA A 190 -34.85 15.58 -41.26
CA ALA A 190 -34.82 16.56 -40.20
C ALA A 190 -36.13 17.36 -40.12
N ARG A 191 -36.53 17.72 -38.90
CA ARG A 191 -37.79 18.45 -38.63
C ARG A 191 -37.51 19.65 -37.73
N LYS A 192 -38.02 20.82 -38.15
CA LYS A 192 -38.07 22.02 -37.31
C LYS A 192 -39.28 21.95 -36.39
N LEU A 193 -39.06 22.04 -35.08
CA LEU A 193 -40.14 22.07 -34.09
C LEU A 193 -40.80 23.46 -34.10
N LEU A 194 -42.12 23.49 -34.27
CA LEU A 194 -42.91 24.72 -34.23
C LEU A 194 -43.12 25.16 -32.76
N ARG A 195 -43.36 26.46 -32.53
CA ARG A 195 -43.72 26.97 -31.20
C ARG A 195 -45.11 26.44 -30.84
N ASP A 196 -45.22 25.71 -29.73
CA ASP A 196 -46.46 25.69 -28.97
C ASP A 196 -46.58 27.05 -28.27
N VAL A 197 -47.55 27.86 -28.69
CA VAL A 197 -48.02 29.01 -27.91
C VAL A 197 -48.93 28.42 -26.83
N ALA A 198 -48.33 27.94 -25.74
CA ALA A 198 -49.07 27.61 -24.55
C ALA A 198 -49.33 28.89 -23.74
N GLY A 199 -50.57 29.38 -23.81
CA GLY A 199 -51.10 30.40 -22.89
C GLY A 199 -51.79 31.60 -23.55
N SER A 200 -52.99 31.40 -24.09
CA SER A 200 -54.05 32.42 -24.00
C SER A 200 -55.40 31.79 -24.36
N THR A 201 -56.17 31.49 -23.34
CA THR A 201 -57.63 31.43 -23.39
C THR A 201 -58.17 32.85 -23.49
N SER A 202 -58.65 33.25 -24.67
CA SER A 202 -59.73 34.24 -24.78
C SER A 202 -60.25 34.31 -26.21
N ALA A 203 -61.57 34.17 -26.33
CA ALA A 203 -62.34 34.49 -27.53
C ALA A 203 -62.09 35.95 -27.95
N GLY A 204 -61.93 36.18 -29.25
CA GLY A 204 -61.79 37.52 -29.82
C GLY A 204 -61.64 37.45 -31.33
N THR A 205 -62.68 37.85 -32.04
CA THR A 205 -62.70 38.14 -33.47
C THR A 205 -61.69 39.24 -33.81
N ASP A 206 -60.75 38.99 -34.71
CA ASP A 206 -60.41 39.95 -35.75
C ASP A 206 -59.63 39.31 -36.90
N LYS A 207 -60.06 39.67 -38.12
CA LYS A 207 -59.42 39.35 -39.39
C LYS A 207 -58.33 40.38 -39.64
N THR A 208 -57.07 39.97 -39.71
CA THR A 208 -56.04 40.66 -40.49
C THR A 208 -54.89 39.73 -40.87
N ASP A 209 -54.36 39.96 -42.06
CA ASP A 209 -53.39 39.16 -42.79
C ASP A 209 -52.17 38.76 -41.98
N SER A 210 -51.92 37.45 -41.93
CA SER A 210 -50.60 36.92 -41.64
C SER A 210 -50.40 35.65 -42.45
N THR A 211 -49.66 35.80 -43.56
CA THR A 211 -49.12 34.74 -44.42
C THR A 211 -48.12 33.90 -43.61
N SER A 212 -48.63 33.16 -42.64
CA SER A 212 -47.90 32.11 -41.93
C SER A 212 -48.27 30.80 -42.60
N VAL A 213 -47.30 30.25 -43.33
CA VAL A 213 -47.39 28.94 -43.99
C VAL A 213 -47.73 27.90 -42.92
N ARG A 214 -49.00 27.53 -42.84
CA ARG A 214 -49.47 26.30 -42.19
C ARG A 214 -48.92 25.13 -43.01
N LEU A 215 -47.71 24.68 -42.66
CA LEU A 215 -47.18 23.41 -43.15
C LEU A 215 -47.90 22.30 -42.40
N ASP A 216 -48.87 21.73 -43.09
CA ASP A 216 -49.80 20.73 -42.60
C ASP A 216 -49.13 19.55 -41.91
N ALA A 217 -49.74 19.12 -40.80
CA ALA A 217 -49.60 17.78 -40.23
C ALA A 217 -50.06 16.64 -41.17
N ARG A 218 -50.34 16.94 -42.46
CA ARG A 218 -50.75 15.97 -43.50
C ARG A 218 -49.60 15.48 -44.38
N SER A 219 -48.40 16.05 -44.33
CA SER A 219 -47.24 15.52 -45.07
C SER A 219 -46.52 14.35 -44.38
N ALA A 220 -47.02 13.92 -43.21
CA ALA A 220 -46.65 12.66 -42.56
C ALA A 220 -47.50 11.45 -43.04
N GLY A 221 -48.47 11.66 -43.94
CA GLY A 221 -49.39 10.63 -44.39
C GLY A 221 -49.27 10.34 -45.88
N LEU A 222 -48.18 9.69 -46.29
CA LEU A 222 -48.08 8.92 -47.55
C LEU A 222 -46.88 7.96 -47.44
N THR A 223 -46.93 7.11 -46.44
CA THR A 223 -46.37 5.76 -46.51
C THR A 223 -47.56 4.82 -46.55
N ARG A 224 -47.62 3.93 -47.55
CA ARG A 224 -48.56 2.79 -47.49
C ARG A 224 -48.30 2.06 -46.17
N GLN A 225 -49.36 1.58 -45.54
CA GLN A 225 -49.33 0.80 -44.31
C GLN A 225 -48.20 -0.24 -44.37
N GLY A 226 -47.09 0.02 -43.66
CA GLY A 226 -45.95 -0.89 -43.55
C GLY A 226 -44.59 -0.45 -44.11
N ASP A 227 -44.44 0.74 -44.71
CA ASP A 227 -43.12 1.26 -45.13
C ASP A 227 -42.52 2.20 -44.09
N VAL A 228 -41.41 1.78 -43.52
CA VAL A 228 -40.69 2.45 -42.43
C VAL A 228 -39.72 3.46 -43.03
N VAL A 229 -39.84 4.73 -42.63
CA VAL A 229 -38.91 5.79 -43.05
C VAL A 229 -37.78 5.90 -42.01
N GLY A 230 -36.56 5.56 -42.41
CA GLY A 230 -35.33 5.59 -41.57
C GLY A 230 -34.60 4.25 -41.56
N THR A 231 -33.44 4.19 -40.89
CA THR A 231 -32.72 2.91 -40.65
C THR A 231 -33.18 2.30 -39.33
N PRO A 232 -33.97 1.21 -39.31
CA PRO A 232 -34.64 0.72 -38.11
C PRO A 232 -33.73 0.42 -36.91
N ALA A 233 -32.49 0.03 -37.18
CA ALA A 233 -31.52 -0.43 -36.18
C ALA A 233 -31.06 0.65 -35.18
N PHE A 234 -31.25 1.94 -35.48
CA PHE A 234 -30.84 3.07 -34.62
C PHE A 234 -32.03 3.91 -34.12
N MET A 235 -33.25 3.48 -34.44
CA MET A 235 -34.47 4.25 -34.21
C MET A 235 -34.88 4.24 -32.73
N ALA A 236 -35.38 5.38 -32.23
CA ALA A 236 -35.96 5.43 -30.88
C ALA A 236 -37.33 4.71 -30.82
N PRO A 237 -37.74 4.15 -29.66
CA PRO A 237 -39.03 3.44 -29.53
C PRO A 237 -40.24 4.27 -29.98
N GLU A 238 -40.26 5.57 -29.66
CA GLU A 238 -41.31 6.49 -30.08
C GLU A 238 -41.34 6.75 -31.60
N GLN A 239 -40.17 6.72 -32.26
CA GLN A 239 -40.07 6.82 -33.72
C GLN A 239 -40.62 5.55 -34.37
N ALA A 240 -40.33 4.38 -33.81
CA ALA A 240 -40.81 3.10 -34.33
C ALA A 240 -42.33 2.90 -34.19
N ARG A 241 -42.95 3.55 -33.18
CA ARG A 241 -44.42 3.59 -33.03
C ARG A 241 -45.10 4.60 -33.95
N GLY A 242 -44.34 5.51 -34.57
CA GLY A 242 -44.91 6.62 -35.34
C GLY A 242 -45.57 7.69 -34.47
N ASP A 243 -45.23 7.79 -33.18
CA ASP A 243 -45.81 8.77 -32.25
C ASP A 243 -45.27 10.16 -32.54
N SER A 244 -45.95 10.90 -33.42
CA SER A 244 -45.54 12.23 -33.85
C SER A 244 -45.52 13.30 -32.75
N THR A 245 -46.15 13.03 -31.59
CA THR A 245 -46.28 13.98 -30.47
C THR A 245 -45.11 13.91 -29.50
N SER A 246 -44.51 12.73 -29.33
CA SER A 246 -43.34 12.52 -28.47
C SER A 246 -42.00 12.68 -29.21
N LEU A 247 -42.01 12.88 -30.54
CA LEU A 247 -40.80 13.10 -31.33
C LEU A 247 -40.12 14.43 -30.99
N GLY A 248 -38.91 14.37 -30.47
CA GLY A 248 -38.14 15.55 -30.08
C GLY A 248 -36.64 15.27 -29.94
N PRO A 249 -35.87 16.20 -29.34
CA PRO A 249 -34.43 16.04 -29.10
C PRO A 249 -34.07 14.72 -28.39
N ALA A 250 -34.93 14.22 -27.51
CA ALA A 250 -34.72 12.96 -26.80
C ALA A 250 -34.70 11.71 -27.70
N SER A 251 -35.30 11.77 -28.90
CA SER A 251 -35.21 10.70 -29.90
C SER A 251 -33.82 10.66 -30.54
N ASP A 252 -33.23 11.83 -30.83
CA ASP A 252 -31.84 11.90 -31.30
C ASP A 252 -30.85 11.48 -30.20
N VAL A 253 -31.13 11.78 -28.93
CA VAL A 253 -30.32 11.29 -27.79
C VAL A 253 -30.29 9.76 -27.74
N TYR A 254 -31.44 9.10 -27.97
CA TYR A 254 -31.48 7.64 -28.08
C TYR A 254 -30.64 7.14 -29.25
N ALA A 255 -30.77 7.78 -30.42
CA ALA A 255 -30.01 7.40 -31.61
C ALA A 255 -28.50 7.61 -31.43
N LEU A 256 -28.08 8.67 -30.73
CA LEU A 256 -26.68 8.86 -30.30
C LEU A 256 -26.24 7.74 -29.36
N GLY A 257 -27.07 7.34 -28.38
CA GLY A 257 -26.83 6.16 -27.56
C GLY A 257 -26.63 4.88 -28.38
N ALA A 258 -27.45 4.67 -29.41
CA ALA A 258 -27.33 3.54 -30.33
C ALA A 258 -26.06 3.60 -31.21
N VAL A 259 -25.61 4.81 -31.59
CA VAL A 259 -24.32 5.00 -32.26
C VAL A 259 -23.16 4.64 -31.32
N LEU A 260 -23.19 5.08 -30.06
CA LEU A 260 -22.17 4.74 -29.08
C LEU A 260 -22.18 3.23 -28.77
N TYR A 261 -23.36 2.62 -28.63
CA TYR A 261 -23.50 1.16 -28.54
C TYR A 261 -22.78 0.47 -29.70
N CYS A 262 -23.03 0.91 -30.94
CA CYS A 262 -22.41 0.33 -32.12
C CYS A 262 -20.89 0.53 -32.14
N LEU A 263 -20.38 1.64 -31.59
CA LEU A 263 -18.94 1.88 -31.44
C LEU A 263 -18.33 0.90 -30.43
N LEU A 264 -18.98 0.65 -29.30
CA LEU A 264 -18.50 -0.25 -28.25
C LEU A 264 -18.60 -1.74 -28.64
N VAL A 265 -19.70 -2.13 -29.30
CA VAL A 265 -20.04 -3.54 -29.59
C VAL A 265 -19.62 -3.96 -31.01
N GLY A 266 -19.41 -3.01 -31.92
CA GLY A 266 -19.07 -3.28 -33.33
C GLY A 266 -20.28 -3.62 -34.21
N ALA A 267 -21.47 -3.72 -33.62
CA ALA A 267 -22.72 -4.03 -34.28
C ALA A 267 -23.87 -3.15 -33.74
N PRO A 268 -24.93 -2.89 -34.51
CA PRO A 268 -26.07 -2.11 -34.03
C PRO A 268 -26.81 -2.83 -32.88
N PRO A 269 -27.56 -2.09 -32.05
CA PRO A 269 -28.29 -2.66 -30.90
C PRO A 269 -29.30 -3.75 -31.26
N TYR A 270 -29.91 -3.66 -32.44
CA TYR A 270 -30.85 -4.63 -32.98
C TYR A 270 -30.42 -5.00 -34.40
N ARG A 271 -30.18 -6.29 -34.65
CA ARG A 271 -29.57 -6.78 -35.91
C ARG A 271 -30.32 -7.96 -36.57
N ASP A 272 -31.29 -8.54 -35.87
CA ASP A 272 -31.90 -9.79 -36.32
C ASP A 272 -32.96 -9.50 -37.39
N GLY A 273 -32.59 -9.82 -38.64
CA GLY A 273 -33.51 -9.94 -39.76
C GLY A 273 -33.84 -8.65 -40.53
N GLY A 274 -34.97 -8.66 -41.22
CA GLY A 274 -35.44 -7.55 -42.05
C GLY A 274 -35.96 -6.36 -41.23
N ALA A 275 -36.22 -5.22 -41.88
CA ALA A 275 -36.65 -3.98 -41.23
C ALA A 275 -37.83 -4.13 -40.24
N ARG A 276 -38.79 -5.02 -40.55
CA ARG A 276 -39.94 -5.31 -39.68
C ARG A 276 -39.56 -6.09 -38.42
N GLU A 277 -38.62 -7.03 -38.53
CA GLU A 277 -38.15 -7.83 -37.40
C GLU A 277 -37.33 -6.99 -36.43
N VAL A 278 -36.48 -6.09 -36.96
CA VAL A 278 -35.74 -5.11 -36.15
C VAL A 278 -36.68 -4.19 -35.37
N ILE A 279 -37.77 -3.71 -35.99
CA ILE A 279 -38.79 -2.89 -35.29
C ILE A 279 -39.51 -3.70 -34.23
N HIS A 280 -39.90 -4.94 -34.54
CA HIS A 280 -40.54 -5.81 -33.57
C HIS A 280 -39.63 -6.00 -32.35
N SER A 281 -38.35 -6.29 -32.53
CA SER A 281 -37.37 -6.45 -31.45
C SER A 281 -37.20 -5.16 -30.63
N LEU A 282 -37.06 -4.00 -31.27
CA LEU A 282 -37.00 -2.69 -30.62
C LEU A 282 -38.23 -2.41 -29.75
N LEU A 283 -39.43 -2.73 -30.25
CA LEU A 283 -40.67 -2.53 -29.51
C LEU A 283 -40.86 -3.55 -28.39
N SER A 284 -40.34 -4.77 -28.54
CA SER A 284 -40.49 -5.87 -27.60
C SER A 284 -39.66 -5.73 -26.32
N GLY A 285 -38.45 -5.16 -26.39
CA GLY A 285 -37.58 -5.08 -25.22
C GLY A 285 -36.36 -4.18 -25.41
N PRO A 286 -35.56 -3.95 -24.35
CA PRO A 286 -34.27 -3.27 -24.46
C PRO A 286 -33.28 -4.11 -25.29
N PRO A 287 -32.21 -3.50 -25.85
CA PRO A 287 -31.17 -4.27 -26.51
C PRO A 287 -30.37 -5.10 -25.48
N PRO A 288 -29.57 -6.08 -25.93
CA PRO A 288 -28.62 -6.75 -25.05
C PRO A 288 -27.72 -5.74 -24.30
N PRO A 289 -27.41 -5.96 -23.01
CA PRO A 289 -26.48 -5.09 -22.29
C PRO A 289 -25.13 -5.02 -23.01
N VAL A 290 -24.51 -3.83 -23.04
CA VAL A 290 -23.23 -3.59 -23.75
C VAL A 290 -22.16 -4.61 -23.35
N MET A 291 -22.01 -4.87 -22.05
CA MET A 291 -21.00 -5.78 -21.52
C MET A 291 -21.21 -7.23 -21.97
N ASP A 292 -22.46 -7.66 -22.11
CA ASP A 292 -22.78 -9.00 -22.62
C ASP A 292 -22.60 -9.09 -24.13
N ALA A 293 -23.00 -8.04 -24.86
CA ALA A 293 -22.92 -7.99 -26.31
C ALA A 293 -21.49 -7.87 -26.83
N ALA A 294 -20.60 -7.20 -26.09
CA ALA A 294 -19.18 -7.06 -26.41
C ALA A 294 -18.33 -8.22 -25.90
N ARG A 295 -18.93 -9.25 -25.28
CA ARG A 295 -18.21 -10.40 -24.73
C ARG A 295 -17.43 -11.13 -25.83
N GLY A 296 -16.12 -11.26 -25.63
CA GLY A 296 -15.20 -11.84 -26.62
C GLY A 296 -14.68 -10.85 -27.68
N GLY A 297 -15.18 -9.61 -27.67
CA GLY A 297 -14.60 -8.47 -28.35
C GLY A 297 -13.61 -7.70 -27.46
N PRO A 298 -13.16 -6.52 -27.89
CA PRO A 298 -12.24 -5.69 -27.11
C PRO A 298 -12.83 -5.24 -25.78
N PRO A 299 -11.98 -4.93 -24.78
CA PRO A 299 -12.43 -4.56 -23.44
C PRO A 299 -13.20 -3.23 -23.47
N VAL A 300 -14.45 -3.27 -23.01
CA VAL A 300 -15.33 -2.10 -22.93
C VAL A 300 -15.32 -1.53 -21.50
N PRO A 301 -15.09 -0.22 -21.31
CA PRO A 301 -15.21 0.44 -20.01
C PRO A 301 -16.66 0.44 -19.49
N ASP A 302 -16.86 0.06 -18.23
CA ASP A 302 -18.18 -0.01 -17.59
C ASP A 302 -18.89 1.35 -17.60
N GLU A 303 -18.16 2.46 -17.43
CA GLU A 303 -18.73 3.81 -17.42
C GLU A 303 -19.35 4.16 -18.79
N LEU A 304 -18.70 3.78 -19.89
CA LEU A 304 -19.26 3.98 -21.23
C LEU A 304 -20.48 3.08 -21.46
N GLY A 305 -20.48 1.85 -20.93
CA GLY A 305 -21.66 0.98 -20.92
C GLY A 305 -22.85 1.58 -20.17
N ALA A 306 -22.60 2.22 -19.02
CA ALA A 306 -23.62 2.94 -18.25
C ALA A 306 -24.17 4.16 -19.00
N ILE A 307 -23.29 4.93 -19.67
CA ILE A 307 -23.68 6.05 -20.52
C ILE A 307 -24.61 5.59 -21.65
N VAL A 308 -24.28 4.49 -22.33
CA VAL A 308 -25.14 3.89 -23.38
C VAL A 308 -26.49 3.47 -22.80
N THR A 309 -26.48 2.78 -21.66
CA THR A 309 -27.70 2.30 -20.98
C THR A 309 -28.65 3.46 -20.65
N ARG A 310 -28.10 4.58 -20.14
CA ARG A 310 -28.89 5.77 -19.84
C ARG A 310 -29.38 6.47 -21.10
N ALA A 311 -28.53 6.65 -22.12
CA ALA A 311 -28.91 7.31 -23.37
C ALA A 311 -30.01 6.55 -24.12
N MET A 312 -29.97 5.23 -24.09
CA MET A 312 -30.92 4.33 -24.74
C MET A 312 -32.08 3.88 -23.84
N HIS A 313 -32.32 4.56 -22.72
CA HIS A 313 -33.45 4.20 -21.87
C HIS A 313 -34.78 4.31 -22.64
N ARG A 314 -35.70 3.36 -22.46
CA ARG A 314 -36.96 3.31 -23.24
C ARG A 314 -37.86 4.50 -22.90
N GLU A 315 -37.99 4.82 -21.62
CA GLU A 315 -38.68 6.01 -21.12
C GLU A 315 -37.85 7.27 -21.37
N ILE A 316 -38.47 8.29 -21.97
CA ILE A 316 -37.80 9.53 -22.42
C ILE A 316 -37.23 10.34 -21.23
N ASP A 317 -37.95 10.42 -20.13
CA ASP A 317 -37.60 11.17 -18.91
C ASP A 317 -36.40 10.57 -18.15
N LYS A 318 -36.09 9.30 -18.38
CA LYS A 318 -34.92 8.62 -17.82
C LYS A 318 -33.67 8.74 -18.69
N ARG A 319 -33.80 9.25 -19.93
CA ARG A 319 -32.66 9.52 -20.81
C ARG A 319 -31.88 10.75 -20.35
N TYR A 320 -30.78 11.04 -21.03
CA TYR A 320 -30.15 12.35 -20.88
C TYR A 320 -31.12 13.46 -21.29
N PRO A 321 -31.21 14.56 -20.51
CA PRO A 321 -32.13 15.66 -20.81
C PRO A 321 -31.78 16.41 -22.11
N SER A 322 -30.55 16.24 -22.63
CA SER A 322 -30.12 16.81 -23.90
C SER A 322 -28.90 16.07 -24.46
N ALA A 323 -28.61 16.26 -25.75
CA ALA A 323 -27.36 15.78 -26.35
C ALA A 323 -26.10 16.44 -25.73
N ALA A 324 -26.23 17.66 -25.17
CA ALA A 324 -25.13 18.32 -24.44
C ALA A 324 -24.81 17.59 -23.13
N ALA A 325 -25.83 17.15 -22.38
CA ALA A 325 -25.62 16.38 -21.15
C ALA A 325 -24.94 15.03 -21.43
N LEU A 326 -25.35 14.35 -22.50
CA LEU A 326 -24.67 13.13 -22.97
C LEU A 326 -23.21 13.41 -23.36
N ALA A 327 -22.95 14.48 -24.11
CA ALA A 327 -21.59 14.87 -24.50
C ALA A 327 -20.71 15.15 -23.26
N ASN A 328 -21.23 15.83 -22.25
CA ASN A 328 -20.51 16.16 -21.03
C ASN A 328 -20.09 14.92 -20.24
N ASP A 329 -20.95 13.90 -20.11
CA ASP A 329 -20.59 12.64 -19.44
C ASP A 329 -19.48 11.89 -20.20
N VAL A 330 -19.52 11.87 -21.53
CA VAL A 330 -18.45 11.27 -22.35
C VAL A 330 -17.14 12.06 -22.24
N VAL A 331 -17.20 13.40 -22.22
CA VAL A 331 -16.02 14.25 -22.03
C VAL A 331 -15.42 14.04 -20.64
N ALA A 332 -16.26 13.94 -19.59
CA ALA A 332 -15.80 13.65 -18.24
C ALA A 332 -15.08 12.30 -18.16
N TRP A 333 -15.58 11.28 -18.86
CA TRP A 333 -14.88 10.01 -19.00
C TRP A 333 -13.53 10.16 -19.71
N LEU A 334 -13.47 10.89 -20.84
CA LEU A 334 -12.21 11.15 -21.57
C LEU A 334 -11.19 11.91 -20.72
N ASP A 335 -11.63 12.87 -19.90
CA ASP A 335 -10.78 13.59 -18.95
C ASP A 335 -10.28 12.69 -17.82
N GLY A 336 -11.13 11.79 -17.32
CA GLY A 336 -10.73 10.77 -16.34
C GLY A 336 -9.63 9.86 -16.87
N VAL A 337 -9.77 9.37 -18.11
CA VAL A 337 -8.74 8.54 -18.77
C VAL A 337 -7.43 9.31 -18.91
N ARG A 338 -7.48 10.57 -19.38
CA ARG A 338 -6.28 11.43 -19.50
C ARG A 338 -5.56 11.61 -18.16
N ARG A 339 -6.33 11.93 -17.12
CA ARG A 339 -5.82 12.11 -15.75
C ARG A 339 -5.12 10.85 -15.28
N ARG A 340 -5.75 9.69 -15.45
CA ARG A 340 -5.17 8.40 -15.06
C ARG A 340 -3.90 8.07 -15.83
N GLU A 341 -3.86 8.30 -17.14
CA GLU A 341 -2.63 8.13 -17.95
C GLU A 341 -1.49 9.03 -17.46
N GLN A 342 -1.77 10.30 -17.15
CA GLN A 342 -0.78 11.23 -16.61
C GLN A 342 -0.29 10.81 -15.23
N ALA A 343 -1.19 10.35 -14.36
CA ALA A 343 -0.85 9.84 -13.03
C ALA A 343 0.02 8.58 -13.13
N LEU A 344 -0.29 7.66 -14.04
CA LEU A 344 0.54 6.47 -14.31
C LEU A 344 1.92 6.84 -14.85
N ALA A 345 2.02 7.85 -15.71
CA ALA A 345 3.33 8.34 -16.19
C ALA A 345 4.15 8.98 -15.05
N ALA A 346 3.51 9.73 -14.16
CA ALA A 346 4.15 10.26 -12.95
C ALA A 346 4.61 9.11 -12.02
N LEU A 347 3.82 8.05 -11.91
CA LEU A 347 4.17 6.86 -11.14
C LEU A 347 5.36 6.10 -11.74
N GLU A 348 5.45 6.01 -13.08
CA GLU A 348 6.60 5.43 -13.77
C GLU A 348 7.87 6.25 -13.52
N HIS A 349 7.76 7.58 -13.51
CA HIS A 349 8.86 8.43 -13.09
C HIS A 349 9.27 8.16 -11.64
N ALA A 350 8.32 7.95 -10.72
CA ALA A 350 8.64 7.55 -9.35
C ALA A 350 9.43 6.23 -9.31
N ARG A 351 8.99 5.20 -10.05
CA ARG A 351 9.67 3.90 -10.15
C ARG A 351 11.10 4.01 -10.63
N SER A 352 11.42 5.01 -11.45
CA SER A 352 12.79 5.22 -11.94
C SER A 352 13.82 5.50 -10.83
N PHE A 353 13.38 5.94 -9.64
CA PHE A 353 14.26 6.16 -8.47
C PHE A 353 14.52 4.88 -7.64
N GLU A 354 13.72 3.82 -7.79
CA GLU A 354 13.83 2.60 -6.99
C GLU A 354 15.21 1.90 -7.11
N PRO A 355 15.83 1.79 -8.31
CA PRO A 355 17.16 1.22 -8.44
C PRO A 355 18.23 2.02 -7.69
N GLU A 356 18.19 3.36 -7.77
CA GLU A 356 19.12 4.26 -7.08
C GLU A 356 19.01 4.10 -5.54
N ILE A 357 17.78 4.04 -5.03
CA ILE A 357 17.52 3.81 -3.59
C ILE A 357 18.08 2.46 -3.15
N ALA A 358 17.83 1.40 -3.93
CA ALA A 358 18.28 0.05 -3.63
C ALA A 358 19.82 -0.05 -3.63
N GLU A 359 20.48 0.55 -4.62
CA GLU A 359 21.94 0.60 -4.73
C GLU A 359 22.58 1.30 -3.54
N HIS A 360 22.09 2.49 -3.19
CA HIS A 360 22.61 3.24 -2.05
C HIS A 360 22.39 2.53 -0.71
N ARG A 361 21.23 1.86 -0.52
CA ARG A 361 20.99 1.05 0.68
C ARG A 361 21.91 -0.16 0.75
N ALA A 362 22.15 -0.84 -0.36
CA ALA A 362 23.06 -1.99 -0.42
C ALA A 362 24.51 -1.57 -0.12
N SER A 363 24.97 -0.46 -0.70
CA SER A 363 26.29 0.12 -0.43
C SER A 363 26.45 0.51 1.04
N ALA A 364 25.43 1.12 1.65
CA ALA A 364 25.45 1.46 3.06
C ALA A 364 25.58 0.21 3.96
N ALA A 365 24.79 -0.83 3.68
CA ALA A 365 24.80 -2.08 4.45
C ALA A 365 26.14 -2.83 4.32
N ASP A 366 26.72 -2.89 3.12
CA ASP A 366 28.01 -3.54 2.88
C ASP A 366 29.16 -2.81 3.59
N ALA A 367 29.20 -1.48 3.52
CA ALA A 367 30.20 -0.68 4.21
C ALA A 367 30.09 -0.83 5.75
N GLU A 368 28.88 -0.81 6.30
CA GLU A 368 28.64 -1.00 7.74
C GLU A 368 29.07 -2.39 8.23
N ALA A 369 28.75 -3.45 7.46
CA ALA A 369 29.16 -4.81 7.77
C ALA A 369 30.69 -4.96 7.81
N LYS A 370 31.40 -4.36 6.83
CA LYS A 370 32.87 -4.33 6.80
C LYS A 370 33.44 -3.53 7.97
N ALA A 371 32.84 -2.38 8.30
CA ALA A 371 33.24 -1.57 9.44
C ALA A 371 33.09 -2.34 10.76
N GLN A 372 32.01 -3.10 10.91
CA GLN A 372 31.76 -3.92 12.10
C GLN A 372 32.82 -5.01 12.30
N THR A 373 33.22 -5.69 11.22
CA THR A 373 34.31 -6.68 11.26
C THR A 373 35.63 -6.05 11.71
N LEU A 374 36.01 -4.90 11.17
CA LEU A 374 37.25 -4.22 11.57
C LEU A 374 37.20 -3.72 13.01
N ARG A 375 36.03 -3.29 13.50
CA ARG A 375 35.84 -2.84 14.89
C ARG A 375 36.02 -3.95 15.92
N ALA A 376 35.70 -5.19 15.58
CA ALA A 376 35.77 -6.32 16.52
C ALA A 376 37.17 -6.51 17.15
N ASP A 377 38.23 -6.18 16.40
CA ASP A 377 39.64 -6.33 16.81
C ASP A 377 40.27 -5.05 17.39
N LEU A 378 39.50 -3.95 17.44
CA LEU A 378 39.98 -2.65 17.91
C LEU A 378 39.69 -2.46 19.40
N ARG A 379 40.66 -1.90 20.12
CA ARG A 379 40.50 -1.46 21.50
C ARG A 379 40.22 0.04 21.54
N SER A 380 39.50 0.49 22.55
CA SER A 380 39.18 1.92 22.74
C SER A 380 40.44 2.81 22.81
N PHE A 381 41.57 2.29 23.30
CA PHE A 381 42.85 3.00 23.40
C PHE A 381 43.81 2.74 22.23
N ASP A 382 43.43 1.93 21.23
CA ASP A 382 44.31 1.71 20.07
C ASP A 382 44.61 3.05 19.34
N PRO A 383 45.81 3.21 18.76
CA PRO A 383 46.18 4.40 18.01
C PRO A 383 45.19 4.72 16.89
N VAL A 384 44.98 6.01 16.62
CA VAL A 384 44.06 6.50 15.58
C VAL A 384 44.33 5.87 14.23
N ASP A 385 45.59 5.66 13.85
CA ASP A 385 45.95 5.06 12.56
C ASP A 385 45.42 3.63 12.39
N LYS A 386 45.29 2.87 13.48
CA LYS A 386 44.70 1.52 13.45
C LYS A 386 43.17 1.58 13.30
N LYS A 387 42.52 2.67 13.73
CA LYS A 387 41.06 2.86 13.68
C LYS A 387 40.58 3.47 12.36
N ARG A 388 41.42 4.28 11.70
CA ARG A 388 41.09 4.98 10.45
C ARG A 388 40.41 4.12 9.38
N PRO A 389 40.83 2.86 9.11
CA PRO A 389 40.18 2.03 8.11
C PRO A 389 38.70 1.73 8.44
N ALA A 390 38.38 1.49 9.72
CA ALA A 390 37.01 1.27 10.16
C ALA A 390 36.17 2.54 10.01
N TRP A 391 36.70 3.69 10.46
CA TRP A 391 36.00 4.98 10.33
C TRP A 391 35.74 5.39 8.88
N ALA A 392 36.66 5.10 7.96
CA ALA A 392 36.46 5.39 6.54
C ALA A 392 35.25 4.65 5.96
N LEU A 393 35.02 3.40 6.40
CA LEU A 393 33.85 2.61 6.02
C LEU A 393 32.56 3.11 6.68
N GLU A 394 32.63 3.56 7.94
CA GLU A 394 31.49 4.21 8.62
C GLU A 394 31.07 5.51 7.90
N ASP A 395 32.05 6.33 7.49
CA ASP A 395 31.82 7.55 6.71
C ASP A 395 31.23 7.25 5.33
N GLU A 396 31.64 6.15 4.69
CA GLU A 396 31.06 5.64 3.45
C GLU A 396 29.61 5.18 3.66
N ALA A 397 29.35 4.36 4.68
CA ALA A 397 28.01 3.89 5.04
C ALA A 397 27.05 5.05 5.32
N ALA A 398 27.53 6.07 6.05
CA ALA A 398 26.77 7.27 6.36
C ALA A 398 26.50 8.12 5.10
N ARG A 399 27.46 8.25 4.18
CA ARG A 399 27.25 8.95 2.89
C ARG A 399 26.22 8.22 2.02
N ALA A 400 26.35 6.90 1.88
CA ALA A 400 25.42 6.08 1.10
C ALA A 400 24.00 6.11 1.69
N SER A 401 23.87 6.02 3.02
CA SER A 401 22.57 6.14 3.71
C SER A 401 21.89 7.50 3.46
N ARG A 402 22.66 8.60 3.50
CA ARG A 402 22.13 9.94 3.17
C ARG A 402 21.68 10.04 1.72
N ALA A 403 22.42 9.46 0.78
CA ALA A 403 22.05 9.43 -0.63
C ALA A 403 20.74 8.65 -0.86
N ALA A 404 20.59 7.50 -0.21
CA ALA A 404 19.35 6.71 -0.25
C ALA A 404 18.14 7.52 0.26
N ALA A 405 18.28 8.23 1.39
CA ALA A 405 17.19 9.04 1.96
C ALA A 405 16.75 10.19 1.04
N LEU A 406 17.69 10.83 0.33
CA LEU A 406 17.39 11.88 -0.64
C LEU A 406 16.69 11.33 -1.90
N ALA A 407 17.11 10.17 -2.39
CA ALA A 407 16.44 9.49 -3.50
C ALA A 407 15.02 9.03 -3.10
N GLU A 408 14.84 8.53 -1.88
CA GLU A 408 13.53 8.15 -1.33
C GLU A 408 12.59 9.35 -1.18
N THR A 409 13.11 10.53 -0.82
CA THR A 409 12.30 11.76 -0.78
C THR A 409 11.77 12.12 -2.16
N ARG A 410 12.61 12.08 -3.20
CA ARG A 410 12.20 12.31 -4.61
C ARG A 410 11.18 11.28 -5.09
N TRP A 411 11.38 10.01 -4.74
CA TRP A 411 10.41 8.94 -4.99
C TRP A 411 9.06 9.26 -4.36
N MET A 412 9.04 9.63 -3.08
CA MET A 412 7.80 9.93 -2.36
C MET A 412 7.07 11.14 -2.94
N GLU A 413 7.79 12.22 -3.29
CA GLU A 413 7.23 13.38 -3.97
C GLU A 413 6.59 13.01 -5.32
N ALA A 414 7.24 12.14 -6.11
CA ALA A 414 6.70 11.69 -7.39
C ALA A 414 5.44 10.81 -7.22
N VAL A 415 5.41 9.90 -6.23
CA VAL A 415 4.20 9.09 -5.94
C VAL A 415 3.04 9.97 -5.46
N GLN A 416 3.30 10.95 -4.59
CA GLN A 416 2.29 11.92 -4.14
C GLN A 416 1.83 12.84 -5.29
N GLY A 417 2.73 13.17 -6.22
CA GLY A 417 2.40 13.86 -7.47
C GLY A 417 1.41 13.06 -8.31
N ALA A 418 1.58 11.74 -8.41
CA ALA A 418 0.62 10.87 -9.10
C ALA A 418 -0.77 10.90 -8.42
N LEU A 419 -0.83 10.85 -7.09
CA LEU A 419 -2.10 10.96 -6.33
C LEU A 419 -2.74 12.35 -6.41
N SER A 420 -1.94 13.40 -6.58
CA SER A 420 -2.46 14.75 -6.81
C SER A 420 -3.16 14.86 -8.18
N ILE A 421 -2.74 14.04 -9.15
CA ILE A 421 -3.37 13.93 -10.46
C ILE A 421 -4.60 13.02 -10.37
N ASP A 422 -4.45 11.77 -9.90
CA ASP A 422 -5.52 10.78 -9.72
C ASP A 422 -5.56 10.27 -8.26
N PRO A 423 -6.41 10.83 -7.39
CA PRO A 423 -6.47 10.47 -5.96
C PRO A 423 -6.82 9.01 -5.68
N ASP A 424 -7.48 8.32 -6.61
CA ASP A 424 -7.94 6.94 -6.44
C ASP A 424 -6.99 5.93 -7.13
N LEU A 425 -5.80 6.37 -7.56
CA LEU A 425 -4.82 5.53 -8.24
C LEU A 425 -4.33 4.39 -7.32
N ALA A 426 -4.91 3.21 -7.50
CA ALA A 426 -4.64 2.01 -6.69
C ALA A 426 -3.16 1.64 -6.64
N GLU A 427 -2.44 1.79 -7.76
CA GLU A 427 -1.02 1.48 -7.88
C GLU A 427 -0.15 2.40 -7.00
N ALA A 428 -0.48 3.69 -6.92
CA ALA A 428 0.24 4.64 -6.07
C ALA A 428 -0.07 4.40 -4.58
N HIS A 429 -1.33 4.12 -4.25
CA HIS A 429 -1.72 3.71 -2.89
C HIS A 429 -0.99 2.45 -2.43
N ALA A 430 -0.89 1.43 -3.29
CA ALA A 430 -0.16 0.21 -2.98
C ALA A 430 1.34 0.47 -2.73
N MET A 431 1.98 1.33 -3.53
CA MET A 431 3.39 1.71 -3.34
C MET A 431 3.63 2.41 -2.00
N LEU A 432 2.80 3.40 -1.65
CA LEU A 432 2.91 4.08 -0.36
C LEU A 432 2.61 3.14 0.81
N ALA A 433 1.62 2.25 0.67
CA ALA A 433 1.31 1.27 1.69
C ALA A 433 2.51 0.30 1.92
N ASP A 434 3.13 -0.21 0.87
CA ASP A 434 4.33 -1.05 0.99
C ASP A 434 5.50 -0.29 1.66
N HIS A 435 5.72 0.98 1.28
CA HIS A 435 6.74 1.83 1.90
C HIS A 435 6.47 2.08 3.39
N HIS A 436 5.25 2.49 3.76
CA HIS A 436 4.90 2.76 5.15
C HIS A 436 4.89 1.50 6.01
N ARG A 437 4.56 0.34 5.45
CA ARG A 437 4.77 -0.95 6.13
C ARG A 437 6.25 -1.19 6.43
N ALA A 438 7.15 -0.99 5.47
CA ALA A 438 8.58 -1.17 5.69
C ALA A 438 9.11 -0.22 6.77
N ARG A 439 8.70 1.05 6.74
CA ARG A 439 9.03 2.05 7.75
C ARG A 439 8.49 1.70 9.13
N LEU A 440 7.28 1.16 9.21
CA LEU A 440 6.69 0.70 10.46
C LEU A 440 7.52 -0.45 11.06
N VAL A 441 7.88 -1.46 10.27
CA VAL A 441 8.74 -2.58 10.74
C VAL A 441 10.09 -2.06 11.25
N GLU A 442 10.73 -1.16 10.51
CA GLU A 442 12.02 -0.56 10.90
C GLU A 442 11.91 0.25 12.21
N ALA A 443 10.89 1.09 12.33
CA ALA A 443 10.66 1.93 13.51
C ALA A 443 10.35 1.08 14.74
N GLU A 444 9.56 0.02 14.60
CA GLU A 444 9.24 -0.91 15.68
C GLU A 444 10.46 -1.71 16.14
N GLY A 445 11.25 -2.24 15.21
CA GLY A 445 12.49 -2.95 15.53
C GLY A 445 13.51 -2.06 16.25
N ALA A 446 13.56 -0.78 15.87
CA ALA A 446 14.38 0.25 16.51
C ALA A 446 13.77 0.85 17.79
N ARG A 447 12.55 0.43 18.20
CA ARG A 447 11.80 0.98 19.35
C ARG A 447 11.62 2.51 19.29
N ARG A 448 11.39 3.04 18.08
CA ARG A 448 11.09 4.46 17.83
C ARG A 448 9.57 4.67 17.75
N ASP A 449 8.92 4.68 18.91
CA ASP A 449 7.46 4.65 19.01
C ASP A 449 6.76 5.77 18.23
N ASP A 450 7.29 6.99 18.25
CA ASP A 450 6.76 8.13 17.48
C ASP A 450 6.79 7.89 15.96
N GLU A 451 7.88 7.31 15.45
CA GLU A 451 8.01 6.99 14.04
C GLU A 451 7.11 5.82 13.64
N ALA A 452 7.02 4.81 14.50
CA ALA A 452 6.13 3.67 14.29
C ALA A 452 4.66 4.12 14.23
N ALA A 453 4.23 4.97 15.16
CA ALA A 453 2.86 5.50 15.17
C ALA A 453 2.52 6.27 13.87
N ARG A 454 3.42 7.13 13.40
CA ARG A 454 3.22 7.86 12.12
C ARG A 454 3.18 6.91 10.92
N ALA A 455 4.07 5.93 10.87
CA ALA A 455 4.11 4.96 9.78
C ALA A 455 2.86 4.06 9.75
N GLU A 456 2.34 3.65 10.91
CA GLU A 456 1.11 2.88 11.01
C GLU A 456 -0.10 3.68 10.48
N GLU A 457 -0.23 4.95 10.87
CA GLU A 457 -1.34 5.80 10.41
C GLU A 457 -1.27 6.02 8.89
N MET A 458 -0.09 6.35 8.36
CA MET A 458 0.09 6.50 6.91
C MET A 458 -0.19 5.19 6.16
N LEU A 459 0.18 4.04 6.73
CA LEU A 459 -0.19 2.74 6.18
C LEU A 459 -1.71 2.56 6.15
N ARG A 460 -2.45 2.92 7.21
CA ARG A 460 -3.93 2.85 7.24
C ARG A 460 -4.58 3.75 6.19
N ILE A 461 -4.04 4.95 5.97
CA ILE A 461 -4.54 5.91 4.96
C ILE A 461 -4.43 5.32 3.55
N HIS A 462 -3.31 4.68 3.23
CA HIS A 462 -3.03 4.20 1.88
C HIS A 462 -3.43 2.73 1.63
N ASP A 463 -3.61 1.91 2.67
CA ASP A 463 -3.99 0.52 2.50
C ASP A 463 -5.39 0.39 1.87
N ARG A 464 -5.51 -0.54 0.93
CA ARG A 464 -6.76 -0.91 0.25
C ARG A 464 -7.06 -2.40 0.47
N GLY A 465 -6.70 -2.92 1.65
CA GLY A 465 -6.87 -4.32 2.05
C GLY A 465 -5.64 -5.21 1.84
N ARG A 466 -4.54 -4.68 1.30
CA ARG A 466 -3.30 -5.42 1.02
C ARG A 466 -2.59 -5.82 2.32
N HIS A 467 -2.60 -4.93 3.31
CA HIS A 467 -1.91 -5.08 4.60
C HIS A 467 -2.87 -5.18 5.79
N ALA A 468 -4.15 -5.48 5.54
CA ALA A 468 -5.17 -5.58 6.57
C ALA A 468 -4.82 -6.60 7.68
N ALA A 469 -4.12 -7.69 7.34
CA ALA A 469 -3.63 -8.65 8.34
C ALA A 469 -2.54 -8.07 9.25
N PHE A 470 -1.55 -7.44 8.64
CA PHE A 470 -0.44 -6.79 9.34
C PHE A 470 -0.94 -5.65 10.26
N LEU A 471 -1.93 -4.87 9.80
CA LEU A 471 -2.55 -3.77 10.55
C LEU A 471 -3.40 -4.22 11.76
N ARG A 472 -3.75 -5.50 11.88
CA ARG A 472 -4.31 -6.03 13.14
C ARG A 472 -3.28 -6.03 14.27
N GLY A 473 -1.99 -6.04 13.93
CA GLY A 473 -0.91 -6.00 14.91
C GLY A 473 -0.88 -7.22 15.82
N GLU A 474 -1.32 -8.37 15.33
CA GLU A 474 -1.34 -9.63 16.06
C GLU A 474 -0.07 -10.43 15.79
N GLY A 475 0.44 -11.10 16.82
CA GLY A 475 1.41 -12.18 16.69
C GLY A 475 0.79 -13.50 17.16
N ARG A 476 1.61 -14.55 17.17
CA ARG A 476 1.21 -15.90 17.59
C ARG A 476 2.07 -16.40 18.73
N LEU A 477 1.46 -17.14 19.64
CA LEU A 477 2.09 -17.71 20.82
C LEU A 477 1.90 -19.23 20.87
N THR A 478 3.01 -19.97 20.86
CA THR A 478 3.03 -21.40 21.19
C THR A 478 3.84 -21.59 22.46
N LEU A 479 3.28 -22.31 23.43
CA LEU A 479 3.93 -22.59 24.71
C LEU A 479 3.60 -23.99 25.18
N VAL A 480 4.61 -24.67 25.69
CA VAL A 480 4.49 -25.97 26.34
C VAL A 480 5.18 -25.91 27.70
N THR A 481 4.66 -26.62 28.70
CA THR A 481 5.22 -26.61 30.07
C THR A 481 5.47 -28.02 30.57
N GLU A 482 6.32 -28.11 31.58
CA GLU A 482 6.55 -29.32 32.36
C GLU A 482 6.28 -29.02 33.85
N PRO A 483 5.25 -29.61 34.48
CA PRO A 483 4.26 -30.52 33.89
C PRO A 483 3.32 -29.82 32.87
N PRO A 484 2.69 -30.59 31.95
CA PRO A 484 1.71 -30.03 31.01
C PRO A 484 0.42 -29.60 31.74
N GLY A 485 -0.42 -28.80 31.09
CA GLY A 485 -1.69 -28.34 31.65
C GLY A 485 -1.58 -27.16 32.62
N ALA A 486 -0.47 -26.42 32.58
CA ALA A 486 -0.32 -25.23 33.40
C ALA A 486 -1.30 -24.14 32.94
N GLU A 487 -2.03 -23.54 33.88
CA GLU A 487 -2.88 -22.38 33.65
C GLU A 487 -2.02 -21.16 33.29
N LEU A 488 -2.48 -20.41 32.29
CA LEU A 488 -1.78 -19.26 31.74
C LEU A 488 -2.59 -17.98 31.93
N ILE A 489 -2.01 -17.02 32.64
CA ILE A 489 -2.54 -15.67 32.78
C ILE A 489 -1.56 -14.71 32.12
N SER A 490 -1.98 -14.00 31.08
CA SER A 490 -1.17 -12.95 30.46
C SER A 490 -1.39 -11.61 31.13
N GLU A 491 -0.29 -10.95 31.49
CA GLU A 491 -0.27 -9.58 32.01
C GLU A 491 0.43 -8.67 31.00
N ARG A 492 -0.31 -7.78 30.33
CA ARG A 492 0.24 -6.81 29.37
C ARG A 492 0.98 -5.71 30.12
N LEU A 493 2.22 -5.44 29.69
CA LEU A 493 3.05 -4.38 30.25
C LEU A 493 2.87 -3.08 29.48
N GLU A 494 2.59 -1.99 30.20
CA GLU A 494 2.55 -0.64 29.66
C GLU A 494 3.34 0.33 30.55
N LEU A 495 3.78 1.44 29.95
CA LEU A 495 4.55 2.46 30.65
C LEU A 495 3.61 3.32 31.51
N VAL A 496 3.67 3.15 32.82
CA VAL A 496 2.94 3.94 33.84
C VAL A 496 3.94 4.39 34.90
N ASP A 497 3.90 5.67 35.29
CA ASP A 497 4.81 6.24 36.28
C ASP A 497 6.30 5.90 36.00
N ARG A 498 6.68 6.00 34.72
CA ARG A 498 8.03 5.71 34.20
C ARG A 498 8.47 4.24 34.32
N ARG A 499 7.55 3.31 34.60
CA ARG A 499 7.84 1.87 34.72
C ARG A 499 6.90 1.05 33.85
N LEU A 500 7.39 -0.10 33.38
CA LEU A 500 6.58 -1.12 32.74
C LEU A 500 5.85 -1.91 33.82
N VAL A 501 4.54 -1.72 33.91
CA VAL A 501 3.66 -2.38 34.88
C VAL A 501 2.55 -3.14 34.18
N ALA A 502 2.03 -4.17 34.83
CA ALA A 502 0.90 -4.93 34.35
C ALA A 502 -0.39 -4.08 34.42
N VAL A 503 -1.02 -3.81 33.28
CA VAL A 503 -2.26 -2.99 33.20
C VAL A 503 -3.47 -3.78 32.73
N GLU A 504 -3.28 -4.83 31.94
CA GLU A 504 -4.34 -5.69 31.43
C GLU A 504 -4.02 -7.14 31.78
N THR A 505 -4.99 -7.86 32.36
CA THR A 505 -4.83 -9.26 32.74
C THR A 505 -5.90 -10.11 32.05
N ARG A 506 -5.48 -11.18 31.38
CA ARG A 506 -6.37 -12.06 30.63
C ARG A 506 -5.96 -13.53 30.81
N ALA A 507 -6.92 -14.42 31.02
CA ALA A 507 -6.68 -15.86 30.96
C ALA A 507 -6.52 -16.29 29.49
N LEU A 508 -5.42 -16.99 29.17
CA LEU A 508 -5.16 -17.53 27.83
C LEU A 508 -5.51 -19.02 27.71
N GLY A 509 -5.90 -19.68 28.80
CA GLY A 509 -6.20 -21.11 28.86
C GLY A 509 -5.10 -21.90 29.57
N SER A 510 -4.85 -23.12 29.13
CA SER A 510 -3.83 -24.01 29.70
C SER A 510 -2.89 -24.53 28.62
N THR A 511 -1.66 -24.88 28.99
CA THR A 511 -0.70 -25.46 28.06
C THR A 511 -1.08 -26.90 27.65
N PRO A 512 -0.76 -27.35 26.42
CA PRO A 512 -0.04 -26.60 25.39
C PRO A 512 -0.92 -25.54 24.70
N LEU A 513 -0.37 -24.33 24.55
CA LEU A 513 -0.92 -23.33 23.64
C LEU A 513 -0.27 -23.52 22.27
N VAL A 514 -1.08 -23.51 21.21
CA VAL A 514 -0.60 -23.70 19.83
C VAL A 514 -1.05 -22.51 18.99
N ALA A 515 -0.09 -21.68 18.58
CA ALA A 515 -0.29 -20.53 17.71
C ALA A 515 -1.45 -19.61 18.14
N ALA A 516 -1.65 -19.44 19.46
CA ALA A 516 -2.70 -18.61 20.01
C ALA A 516 -2.47 -17.14 19.62
N PRO A 517 -3.48 -16.43 19.08
CA PRO A 517 -3.32 -15.03 18.71
C PRO A 517 -3.18 -14.16 19.97
N LEU A 518 -2.22 -13.24 19.94
CA LEU A 518 -2.04 -12.23 20.98
C LEU A 518 -1.60 -10.91 20.32
N SER A 519 -2.15 -9.78 20.79
CA SER A 519 -1.76 -8.47 20.30
C SER A 519 -0.28 -8.21 20.53
N ARG A 520 0.37 -7.46 19.63
CA ARG A 520 1.75 -7.01 19.81
C ARG A 520 1.92 -6.30 21.16
N GLY A 521 3.03 -6.58 21.83
CA GLY A 521 3.40 -5.95 23.08
C GLY A 521 4.34 -6.79 23.94
N SER A 522 4.82 -6.19 25.03
CA SER A 522 5.52 -6.90 26.10
C SER A 522 4.51 -7.45 27.10
N TYR A 523 4.69 -8.69 27.53
CA TYR A 523 3.85 -9.34 28.54
C TYR A 523 4.69 -10.07 29.56
N VAL A 524 4.12 -10.28 30.75
CA VAL A 524 4.55 -11.33 31.68
C VAL A 524 3.44 -12.36 31.74
N LEU A 525 3.76 -13.62 31.42
CA LEU A 525 2.82 -14.73 31.55
C LEU A 525 3.05 -15.39 32.91
N ARG A 526 1.99 -15.48 33.72
CA ARG A 526 2.02 -16.23 34.98
C ARG A 526 1.55 -17.65 34.72
N LEU A 527 2.46 -18.60 34.93
CA LEU A 527 2.25 -20.02 34.72
C LEU A 527 1.99 -20.70 36.06
N ARG A 528 0.86 -21.40 36.18
CA ARG A 528 0.45 -22.07 37.42
C ARG A 528 0.14 -23.53 37.16
N ALA A 529 0.73 -24.41 37.96
CA ALA A 529 0.38 -25.83 37.99
C ALA A 529 0.30 -26.34 39.44
N PRO A 530 -0.61 -27.27 39.75
CA PRO A 530 -0.70 -27.86 41.08
C PRO A 530 0.63 -28.45 41.55
N GLY A 531 1.06 -28.13 42.77
CA GLY A 531 2.31 -28.64 43.35
C GLY A 531 3.59 -27.95 42.84
N CYS A 532 3.47 -26.93 41.98
CA CYS A 532 4.58 -26.15 41.45
C CYS A 532 4.59 -24.71 41.97
N VAL A 533 5.75 -24.08 41.91
CA VAL A 533 5.93 -22.63 42.08
C VAL A 533 5.37 -21.91 40.85
N GLU A 534 4.69 -20.79 41.06
CA GLU A 534 4.26 -19.92 39.97
C GLU A 534 5.49 -19.35 39.22
N VAL A 535 5.52 -19.51 37.90
CA VAL A 535 6.60 -19.01 37.06
C VAL A 535 6.17 -17.75 36.33
N ARG A 536 7.00 -16.69 36.42
CA ARG A 536 6.90 -15.48 35.59
C ARG A 536 7.68 -15.72 34.29
N TYR A 537 6.99 -15.73 33.16
CA TYR A 537 7.57 -15.94 31.84
C TYR A 537 7.33 -14.70 30.94
N PRO A 538 8.29 -13.77 30.86
CA PRO A 538 8.19 -12.61 29.98
C PRO A 538 8.19 -13.03 28.50
N VAL A 539 7.33 -12.40 27.70
CA VAL A 539 7.29 -12.59 26.24
C VAL A 539 7.20 -11.23 25.55
N LEU A 540 7.81 -11.13 24.38
CA LEU A 540 7.64 -10.01 23.46
C LEU A 540 6.91 -10.52 22.22
N VAL A 541 5.67 -10.09 22.02
CA VAL A 541 4.89 -10.42 20.83
C VAL A 541 5.07 -9.30 19.81
N GLU A 542 5.58 -9.63 18.64
CA GLU A 542 5.78 -8.71 17.51
C GLU A 542 4.73 -8.99 16.42
N ARG A 543 4.47 -8.02 15.52
CA ARG A 543 3.46 -8.19 14.46
C ARG A 543 3.87 -9.29 13.50
N ASP A 544 2.92 -10.15 13.13
CA ASP A 544 3.12 -11.33 12.26
C ASP A 544 4.20 -12.32 12.75
N ALA A 545 4.80 -12.09 13.92
CA ALA A 545 5.81 -12.95 14.50
C ALA A 545 5.18 -14.11 15.26
N HIS A 546 5.94 -15.19 15.39
CA HIS A 546 5.56 -16.35 16.18
C HIS A 546 6.55 -16.50 17.33
N TRP A 547 6.08 -16.28 18.55
CA TRP A 547 6.77 -16.75 19.75
C TRP A 547 6.48 -18.24 19.91
N ASP A 548 7.33 -19.07 19.32
CA ASP A 548 7.14 -20.53 19.28
C ASP A 548 7.81 -21.28 20.44
N GLY A 549 8.75 -20.63 21.14
CA GLY A 549 9.52 -21.23 22.22
C GLY A 549 10.55 -22.26 21.73
N CYS A 550 10.84 -22.33 20.43
CA CYS A 550 11.82 -23.27 19.88
C CYS A 550 13.24 -22.79 20.19
N ALA A 551 14.08 -23.68 20.73
CA ALA A 551 15.50 -23.41 20.89
C ALA A 551 16.21 -23.35 19.50
N PRO A 552 17.39 -22.71 19.39
CA PRO A 552 18.08 -22.60 18.12
C PRO A 552 18.35 -23.97 17.47
N GLY A 553 17.94 -24.13 16.21
CA GLY A 553 18.07 -25.39 15.46
C GLY A 553 17.03 -26.46 15.79
N GLU A 554 16.14 -26.23 16.75
CA GLU A 554 15.06 -27.13 17.12
C GLU A 554 13.73 -26.72 16.45
N THR A 555 12.87 -27.70 16.17
CA THR A 555 11.53 -27.48 15.59
C THR A 555 10.40 -27.67 16.61
N ALA A 556 10.71 -28.29 17.75
CA ALA A 556 9.77 -28.48 18.83
C ALA A 556 9.93 -27.35 19.87
N PRO A 557 8.84 -26.82 20.42
CA PRO A 557 8.89 -25.87 21.52
C PRO A 557 9.61 -26.46 22.74
N TYR A 558 10.53 -25.69 23.32
CA TYR A 558 11.23 -26.08 24.54
C TYR A 558 10.28 -25.97 25.75
N PRO A 559 10.06 -27.03 26.54
CA PRO A 559 9.18 -26.97 27.69
C PRO A 559 9.64 -25.99 28.77
N ILE A 560 8.73 -25.13 29.20
CA ILE A 560 8.95 -24.27 30.36
C ILE A 560 8.74 -25.12 31.61
N VAL A 561 9.82 -25.40 32.31
CA VAL A 561 9.80 -26.19 33.55
C VAL A 561 9.23 -25.33 34.68
N LEU A 562 8.21 -25.83 35.37
CA LEU A 562 7.65 -25.22 36.58
C LEU A 562 8.26 -25.93 37.81
N PRO A 563 9.15 -25.27 38.57
CA PRO A 563 9.82 -25.87 39.73
C PRO A 563 8.81 -26.38 40.76
N ARG A 564 9.10 -27.49 41.44
CA ARG A 564 8.22 -28.04 42.49
C ARG A 564 8.22 -27.13 43.72
N LEU A 565 7.11 -27.10 44.45
CA LEU A 565 7.07 -26.41 45.75
C LEU A 565 8.18 -26.94 46.67
N GLY A 566 8.95 -26.02 47.25
CA GLY A 566 10.10 -26.33 48.12
C GLY A 566 11.44 -26.55 47.40
N SER A 567 11.49 -26.57 46.06
CA SER A 567 12.77 -26.70 45.33
C SER A 567 13.57 -25.39 45.20
N LEU A 568 12.94 -24.27 45.55
CA LEU A 568 13.52 -22.93 45.54
C LEU A 568 13.54 -22.39 46.96
N GLY A 569 14.65 -21.76 47.35
CA GLY A 569 14.72 -20.96 48.58
C GLY A 569 13.84 -19.71 48.52
N PRO A 570 13.62 -19.00 49.65
CA PRO A 570 12.73 -17.82 49.71
C PRO A 570 13.17 -16.67 48.80
N ASP A 571 14.47 -16.53 48.57
CA ASP A 571 15.07 -15.53 47.67
C ASP A 571 15.62 -16.15 46.38
N ASP A 572 15.28 -17.40 46.06
CA ASP A 572 15.64 -17.99 44.78
C ASP A 572 14.60 -17.59 43.72
N VAL A 573 15.06 -17.01 42.61
CA VAL A 573 14.22 -16.63 41.48
C VAL A 573 14.57 -17.51 40.29
N TYR A 574 13.58 -18.24 39.78
CA TYR A 574 13.70 -19.03 38.56
C TYR A 574 13.59 -18.14 37.32
N VAL A 575 14.60 -18.21 36.45
CA VAL A 575 14.63 -17.54 35.16
C VAL A 575 14.50 -18.62 34.07
N PRO A 576 13.36 -18.70 33.38
CA PRO A 576 13.11 -19.72 32.36
C PRO A 576 14.06 -19.63 31.16
N ALA A 577 14.28 -20.78 30.50
CA ALA A 577 14.96 -20.83 29.22
C ALA A 577 14.17 -20.03 28.16
N GLY A 578 14.88 -19.44 27.20
CA GLY A 578 14.22 -18.77 26.08
C GLY A 578 15.05 -17.69 25.43
N TRP A 579 14.52 -17.22 24.30
CA TRP A 579 15.03 -16.09 23.54
C TRP A 579 14.93 -14.77 24.31
N CYS A 580 16.00 -13.98 24.28
CA CYS A 580 16.00 -12.62 24.77
C CYS A 580 16.86 -11.70 23.89
N TRP A 581 16.49 -10.42 23.83
CA TRP A 581 17.34 -9.38 23.27
C TRP A 581 18.43 -8.98 24.27
N VAL A 582 19.68 -8.95 23.80
CA VAL A 582 20.86 -8.45 24.54
C VAL A 582 21.55 -7.33 23.75
N GLY A 583 22.36 -6.51 24.43
CA GLY A 583 23.07 -5.38 23.84
C GLY A 583 22.16 -4.22 23.42
N GLY A 584 22.63 -3.42 22.47
CA GLY A 584 21.86 -2.38 21.77
C GLY A 584 21.67 -1.06 22.50
N ASP A 585 22.44 -0.75 23.55
CA ASP A 585 22.39 0.54 24.26
C ASP A 585 23.70 1.31 24.08
N GLU A 586 23.81 2.03 22.97
CA GLU A 586 25.00 2.80 22.58
C GLU A 586 25.34 3.93 23.56
N ALA A 587 24.39 4.35 24.40
CA ALA A 587 24.62 5.37 25.42
C ALA A 587 25.41 4.83 26.63
N THR A 588 25.72 3.53 26.66
CA THR A 588 26.38 2.88 27.80
C THR A 588 27.75 2.31 27.47
N PRO A 589 28.67 2.24 28.45
CA PRO A 589 30.02 1.72 28.22
C PRO A 589 30.02 0.27 27.71
N ASP A 590 30.78 0.03 26.64
CA ASP A 590 31.07 -1.28 26.04
C ASP A 590 29.83 -2.15 25.76
N SER A 591 28.66 -1.55 25.53
CA SER A 591 27.44 -2.28 25.15
C SER A 591 27.70 -3.11 23.89
N LEU A 592 27.26 -4.37 23.93
CA LEU A 592 27.31 -5.23 22.76
C LEU A 592 26.30 -4.77 21.69
N PRO A 593 26.52 -5.12 20.41
CA PRO A 593 25.51 -4.96 19.37
C PRO A 593 24.20 -5.66 19.76
N ARG A 594 23.06 -5.11 19.32
CA ARG A 594 21.75 -5.71 19.58
C ARG A 594 21.67 -7.08 18.91
N ARG A 595 21.43 -8.14 19.69
CA ARG A 595 21.30 -9.52 19.18
C ARG A 595 20.25 -10.30 19.98
N ARG A 596 19.55 -11.20 19.30
CA ARG A 596 18.67 -12.19 19.94
C ARG A 596 19.49 -13.43 20.29
N VAL A 597 19.47 -13.84 21.56
CA VAL A 597 20.26 -14.98 22.06
C VAL A 597 19.35 -15.89 22.88
N TRP A 598 19.52 -17.20 22.73
CA TRP A 598 18.90 -18.20 23.60
C TRP A 598 19.76 -18.41 24.85
N ILE A 599 19.14 -18.24 26.01
CA ILE A 599 19.78 -18.49 27.31
C ILE A 599 18.97 -19.54 28.05
N ASP A 600 19.64 -20.60 28.49
CA ASP A 600 19.06 -21.72 29.23
C ASP A 600 18.51 -21.29 30.60
N ALA A 601 17.73 -22.17 31.21
CA ALA A 601 17.10 -21.89 32.49
C ALA A 601 18.13 -21.90 33.63
N PHE A 602 18.02 -20.93 34.52
CA PHE A 602 18.86 -20.83 35.73
C PHE A 602 18.05 -20.29 36.90
N VAL A 603 18.59 -20.45 38.10
CA VAL A 603 18.07 -19.82 39.33
C VAL A 603 19.07 -18.75 39.77
N MET A 604 18.58 -17.54 40.04
CA MET A 604 19.39 -16.42 40.53
C MET A 604 18.87 -15.96 41.91
N ARG A 605 19.79 -15.57 42.80
CA ARG A 605 19.41 -14.93 44.08
C ARG A 605 18.72 -13.58 43.82
N ARG A 606 17.59 -13.34 44.48
CA ARG A 606 16.79 -12.10 44.39
C ARG A 606 17.60 -10.86 44.76
N TYR A 607 18.50 -10.98 45.72
CA TYR A 607 19.37 -9.92 46.22
C TYR A 607 20.85 -10.25 45.99
N PRO A 608 21.75 -9.25 45.92
CA PRO A 608 23.19 -9.51 45.94
C PRO A 608 23.59 -10.09 47.30
N VAL A 609 24.76 -10.73 47.38
CA VAL A 609 25.24 -11.31 48.64
C VAL A 609 25.43 -10.19 49.67
N THR A 610 24.80 -10.36 50.82
CA THR A 610 24.86 -9.40 51.93
C THR A 610 26.13 -9.57 52.76
N THR A 611 26.51 -8.53 53.49
CA THR A 611 27.62 -8.58 54.45
C THR A 611 27.42 -9.69 55.49
N GLY A 612 26.18 -9.89 55.96
CA GLY A 612 25.84 -10.95 56.92
C GLY A 612 26.01 -12.36 56.34
N GLU A 613 25.54 -12.60 55.11
CA GLU A 613 25.77 -13.86 54.40
C GLU A 613 27.28 -14.11 54.21
N TYR A 614 28.06 -13.09 53.84
CA TYR A 614 29.50 -13.22 53.63
C TYR A 614 30.28 -13.50 54.94
N LEU A 615 29.90 -12.85 56.05
CA LEU A 615 30.47 -13.14 57.36
C LEU A 615 30.17 -14.58 57.81
N THR A 616 28.98 -15.10 57.49
CA THR A 616 28.61 -16.49 57.76
C THR A 616 29.55 -17.45 57.03
N PHE A 617 29.84 -17.19 55.75
CA PHE A 617 30.84 -17.93 54.98
C PHE A 617 32.23 -17.91 55.63
N LEU A 618 32.76 -16.73 55.95
CA LEU A 618 34.09 -16.61 56.54
C LEU A 618 34.18 -17.33 57.88
N ASN A 619 33.15 -17.23 58.70
CA ASN A 619 33.11 -17.87 60.02
C ASN A 619 32.92 -19.39 59.95
N ASP A 620 32.21 -19.89 58.94
CA ASP A 620 32.15 -21.33 58.67
C ASP A 620 33.53 -21.89 58.28
N LEU A 621 34.31 -21.16 57.47
CA LEU A 621 35.69 -21.54 57.15
C LEU A 621 36.56 -21.61 58.42
N ILE A 622 36.44 -20.62 59.32
CA ILE A 622 37.15 -20.63 60.61
C ILE A 622 36.73 -21.83 61.46
N ALA A 623 35.43 -22.12 61.56
CA ALA A 623 34.91 -23.24 62.34
C ALA A 623 35.46 -24.60 61.86
N HIS A 624 35.80 -24.69 60.57
CA HIS A 624 36.39 -25.89 59.95
C HIS A 624 37.92 -25.83 59.79
N GLY A 625 38.61 -24.91 60.50
CA GLY A 625 40.07 -24.82 60.50
C GLY A 625 40.69 -24.32 59.20
N ARG A 626 39.90 -23.73 58.28
CA ARG A 626 40.35 -23.21 56.98
C ARG A 626 40.74 -21.73 57.06
N GLU A 627 41.58 -21.38 58.03
CA GLU A 627 41.87 -19.99 58.36
C GLU A 627 42.61 -19.22 57.26
N VAL A 628 43.56 -19.85 56.58
CA VAL A 628 44.30 -19.23 55.45
C VAL A 628 43.34 -18.82 54.33
N GLU A 629 42.35 -19.66 54.04
CA GLU A 629 41.33 -19.38 53.03
C GLU A 629 40.39 -18.27 53.48
N ALA A 630 39.97 -18.27 54.75
CA ALA A 630 39.12 -17.22 55.29
C ALA A 630 39.82 -15.85 55.26
N LEU A 631 41.11 -15.79 55.61
CA LEU A 631 41.92 -14.57 55.53
C LEU A 631 42.19 -14.13 54.08
N GLY A 632 42.33 -15.09 53.16
CA GLY A 632 42.48 -14.82 51.73
C GLY A 632 41.20 -14.22 51.12
N ALA A 633 40.04 -14.74 51.51
CA ALA A 633 38.74 -14.31 51.01
C ALA A 633 38.17 -13.07 51.74
N CYS A 634 38.68 -12.73 52.93
CA CYS A 634 38.22 -11.55 53.66
C CYS A 634 38.39 -10.27 52.80
N PRO A 635 37.34 -9.44 52.62
CA PRO A 635 37.44 -8.20 51.85
C PRO A 635 38.49 -7.28 52.45
N LYS A 636 39.16 -6.48 51.60
CA LYS A 636 40.27 -5.60 52.02
C LYS A 636 40.13 -4.20 51.45
N GLY A 637 40.66 -3.20 52.15
CA GLY A 637 40.75 -1.84 51.62
C GLY A 637 41.44 -1.82 50.26
N HIS A 638 40.95 -0.98 49.35
CA HIS A 638 41.45 -0.93 47.98
C HIS A 638 42.75 -0.13 47.88
N GLU A 639 43.55 -0.36 46.83
CA GLU A 639 44.75 0.43 46.56
C GLU A 639 44.41 1.93 46.46
N GLY A 640 45.21 2.75 47.14
CA GLY A 640 45.01 4.21 47.22
C GLY A 640 44.01 4.70 48.27
N SER A 641 43.51 3.81 49.14
CA SER A 641 42.79 4.20 50.37
C SER A 641 43.71 4.14 51.60
N ASP A 642 43.37 4.87 52.67
CA ASP A 642 44.15 4.89 53.91
C ASP A 642 44.29 3.50 54.57
N ASN A 643 43.37 2.59 54.26
CA ASN A 643 43.33 1.21 54.77
C ASN A 643 43.68 0.18 53.68
N ALA A 644 44.45 0.55 52.65
CA ALA A 644 44.81 -0.33 51.55
C ALA A 644 45.43 -1.66 52.05
N GLY A 645 44.82 -2.78 51.65
CA GLY A 645 45.27 -4.11 52.05
C GLY A 645 44.84 -4.56 53.46
N GLU A 646 44.28 -3.68 54.28
CA GLU A 646 43.77 -4.04 55.61
C GLU A 646 42.43 -4.80 55.50
N PRO A 647 42.21 -5.86 56.29
CA PRO A 647 40.94 -6.58 56.33
C PRO A 647 39.76 -5.69 56.75
N LEU A 648 38.67 -5.75 55.99
CA LEU A 648 37.44 -5.02 56.27
C LEU A 648 36.71 -5.59 57.50
N PHE A 649 36.78 -6.90 57.70
CA PHE A 649 36.23 -7.58 58.88
C PHE A 649 37.36 -7.97 59.82
N LEU A 650 37.17 -7.67 61.11
CA LEU A 650 38.17 -7.87 62.14
C LEU A 650 37.89 -9.15 62.93
N ARG A 651 38.94 -9.77 63.48
CA ARG A 651 38.78 -10.92 64.37
C ARG A 651 38.43 -10.43 65.77
N GLY A 652 37.23 -10.78 66.23
CA GLY A 652 36.77 -10.49 67.57
C GLY A 652 37.45 -11.37 68.63
N PRO A 653 37.18 -11.15 69.94
CA PRO A 653 37.78 -11.90 71.04
C PRO A 653 37.52 -13.42 70.98
N ARG A 654 36.41 -13.83 70.34
CA ARG A 654 36.05 -15.24 70.13
C ARG A 654 36.77 -15.88 68.95
N GLY A 655 37.65 -15.16 68.27
CA GLY A 655 38.36 -15.64 67.10
C GLY A 655 37.48 -15.82 65.87
N VAL A 656 36.32 -15.17 65.77
CA VAL A 656 35.48 -15.12 64.56
C VAL A 656 35.58 -13.75 63.91
N PHE A 657 35.30 -13.64 62.61
CA PHE A 657 35.17 -12.37 61.90
C PHE A 657 33.88 -11.66 62.34
N GLU A 658 34.03 -10.38 62.68
CA GLU A 658 32.97 -9.49 63.11
C GLU A 658 33.10 -8.15 62.35
N LEU A 659 32.01 -7.38 62.29
CA LEU A 659 32.04 -6.02 61.76
C LEU A 659 32.98 -5.14 62.60
N PRO A 660 33.61 -4.11 62.02
CA PRO A 660 34.38 -3.13 62.79
C PRO A 660 33.53 -2.52 63.93
N PRO A 661 34.11 -2.28 65.11
CA PRO A 661 33.41 -1.64 66.22
C PRO A 661 32.74 -0.33 65.79
N GLY A 662 31.47 -0.13 66.18
CA GLY A 662 30.69 1.06 65.81
C GLY A 662 29.96 0.96 64.46
N SER A 663 30.06 -0.17 63.75
CA SER A 663 29.24 -0.43 62.56
C SER A 663 27.75 -0.48 62.91
N ALA A 664 26.90 0.09 62.05
CA ALA A 664 25.45 0.01 62.19
C ALA A 664 24.95 -1.42 61.96
N GLN A 665 23.85 -1.81 62.62
CA GLN A 665 23.30 -3.16 62.50
C GLN A 665 22.84 -3.47 61.06
N GLU A 666 22.32 -2.45 60.36
CA GLU A 666 21.88 -2.52 58.97
C GLU A 666 23.02 -2.87 58.00
N GLU A 667 24.29 -2.72 58.40
CA GLU A 667 25.44 -3.09 57.57
C GLU A 667 25.43 -4.57 57.20
N LEU A 668 24.87 -5.44 58.06
CA LEU A 668 24.69 -6.86 57.77
C LEU A 668 23.75 -7.11 56.59
N ASP A 669 22.75 -6.25 56.38
CA ASP A 669 21.73 -6.36 55.33
C ASP A 669 22.10 -5.57 54.06
N ARG A 670 23.25 -4.89 54.05
CA ARG A 670 23.82 -4.24 52.88
C ARG A 670 24.60 -5.25 52.04
N PRO A 671 24.72 -5.04 50.72
CA PRO A 671 25.58 -5.86 49.89
C PRO A 671 27.04 -5.80 50.36
N VAL A 672 27.73 -6.94 50.37
CA VAL A 672 29.16 -6.99 50.62
C VAL A 672 29.91 -6.27 49.50
N VAL A 673 30.96 -5.52 49.85
CA VAL A 673 31.83 -4.82 48.89
C VAL A 673 33.30 -5.03 49.16
N LEU A 674 34.16 -4.51 48.28
CA LEU A 674 35.61 -4.70 48.31
C LEU A 674 36.00 -6.19 48.21
N VAL A 675 35.11 -7.00 47.65
CA VAL A 675 35.35 -8.40 47.33
C VAL A 675 36.00 -8.44 45.96
N ASP A 676 37.15 -9.08 45.87
CA ASP A 676 37.77 -9.40 44.59
C ASP A 676 37.06 -10.61 43.95
N TRP A 677 37.41 -10.94 42.71
CA TRP A 677 36.74 -12.03 42.00
C TRP A 677 37.00 -13.40 42.66
N HIS A 678 38.18 -13.61 43.25
CA HIS A 678 38.54 -14.86 43.91
C HIS A 678 37.73 -15.09 45.20
N GLY A 679 37.53 -14.06 46.01
CA GLY A 679 36.69 -14.12 47.21
C GLY A 679 35.22 -14.35 46.88
N ALA A 680 34.74 -13.80 45.77
CA ALA A 680 33.39 -14.06 45.27
C ALA A 680 33.22 -15.52 44.80
N MET A 681 34.20 -16.05 44.07
CA MET A 681 34.25 -17.47 43.67
C MET A 681 34.36 -18.42 44.86
N ALA A 682 35.17 -18.08 45.88
CA ALA A 682 35.32 -18.89 47.08
C ALA A 682 33.99 -19.02 47.85
N HIS A 683 33.26 -17.91 48.00
CA HIS A 683 31.93 -17.92 48.59
C HIS A 683 30.95 -18.77 47.75
N ALA A 684 30.97 -18.62 46.42
CA ALA A 684 30.12 -19.42 45.54
C ALA A 684 30.37 -20.94 45.69
N HIS A 685 31.65 -21.35 45.70
CA HIS A 685 32.04 -22.74 45.90
C HIS A 685 31.67 -23.26 47.30
N TRP A 686 31.84 -22.44 48.34
CA TRP A 686 31.40 -22.79 49.68
C TRP A 686 29.90 -23.05 49.72
N LEU A 687 29.09 -22.12 49.19
CA LEU A 687 27.64 -22.26 49.17
C LEU A 687 27.23 -23.49 48.33
N ALA A 688 27.93 -23.76 47.24
CA ALA A 688 27.69 -24.94 46.43
C ALA A 688 27.91 -26.24 47.22
N LYS A 689 29.00 -26.30 47.98
CA LYS A 689 29.34 -27.45 48.82
C LYS A 689 28.37 -27.63 49.98
N THR A 690 27.96 -26.55 50.65
CA THR A 690 27.08 -26.62 51.82
C THR A 690 25.63 -26.95 51.45
N THR A 691 25.15 -26.45 50.32
CA THR A 691 23.76 -26.69 49.86
C THR A 691 23.62 -27.90 48.95
N GLY A 692 24.73 -28.43 48.41
CA GLY A 692 24.73 -29.47 47.38
C GLY A 692 24.23 -29.00 46.01
N GLN A 693 24.03 -27.70 45.82
CA GLN A 693 23.56 -27.10 44.58
C GLN A 693 24.73 -26.46 43.82
N SER A 694 24.67 -26.36 42.49
CA SER A 694 25.78 -25.86 41.68
C SER A 694 25.86 -24.32 41.64
N TRP A 695 26.00 -23.67 42.80
CA TRP A 695 26.13 -22.22 42.91
C TRP A 695 27.44 -21.70 42.29
N ARG A 696 27.33 -20.60 41.54
CA ARG A 696 28.42 -19.93 40.83
C ARG A 696 28.12 -18.44 40.63
N LEU A 697 29.09 -17.68 40.15
CA LEU A 697 28.87 -16.33 39.63
C LEU A 697 28.07 -16.39 38.30
N PRO A 698 27.27 -15.36 37.97
CA PRO A 698 26.53 -15.31 36.71
C PRO A 698 27.47 -15.12 35.51
N ASP A 699 27.07 -15.64 34.35
CA ASP A 699 27.59 -15.13 33.09
C ASP A 699 27.03 -13.72 32.81
N GLU A 700 27.77 -12.91 32.07
CA GLU A 700 27.36 -11.54 31.76
C GLU A 700 26.00 -11.45 31.04
N LEU A 701 25.67 -12.41 30.17
CA LEU A 701 24.39 -12.41 29.44
C LEU A 701 23.25 -13.03 30.26
N GLU A 702 23.52 -13.99 31.14
CA GLU A 702 22.53 -14.46 32.12
C GLU A 702 22.07 -13.31 33.01
N ARG A 703 23.03 -12.53 33.53
CA ARG A 703 22.76 -11.37 34.37
C ARG A 703 21.99 -10.29 33.59
N GLU A 704 22.37 -10.05 32.35
CA GLU A 704 21.68 -9.09 31.49
C GLU A 704 20.22 -9.50 31.24
N LYS A 705 19.96 -10.75 30.85
CA LYS A 705 18.60 -11.30 30.73
C LYS A 705 17.84 -11.16 32.04
N ALA A 706 18.45 -11.53 33.16
CA ALA A 706 17.85 -11.40 34.49
C ALA A 706 17.41 -9.96 34.82
N ALA A 707 18.16 -8.95 34.34
CA ALA A 707 17.84 -7.55 34.51
C ALA A 707 16.71 -7.08 33.60
N ARG A 708 16.84 -7.29 32.28
CA ARG A 708 15.91 -6.68 31.31
C ARG A 708 14.76 -7.58 30.84
N GLY A 709 14.79 -8.87 31.11
CA GLY A 709 13.82 -9.79 30.55
C GLY A 709 14.13 -10.14 29.09
N VAL A 710 13.09 -10.14 28.25
CA VAL A 710 13.18 -10.57 26.84
C VAL A 710 12.94 -9.44 25.85
N ASP A 711 12.35 -8.32 26.30
CA ASP A 711 11.87 -7.23 25.44
C ASP A 711 12.93 -6.16 25.15
N GLY A 712 14.13 -6.34 25.70
CA GLY A 712 15.27 -5.48 25.44
C GLY A 712 15.22 -4.12 26.14
N ARG A 713 14.43 -3.99 27.22
CA ARG A 713 14.42 -2.77 28.04
C ARG A 713 15.80 -2.39 28.59
N LEU A 714 16.00 -1.11 28.89
CA LEU A 714 17.30 -0.58 29.31
C LEU A 714 17.59 -0.83 30.80
N LEU A 715 16.56 -0.75 31.65
CA LEU A 715 16.62 -0.91 33.11
C LEU A 715 15.59 -1.96 33.54
N PRO A 716 15.72 -2.56 34.75
CA PRO A 716 14.81 -3.61 35.21
C PRO A 716 13.32 -3.23 35.13
N TRP A 717 13.01 -1.97 35.44
CA TRP A 717 11.65 -1.44 35.38
C TRP A 717 11.23 -0.89 34.01
N GLY A 718 12.09 -0.78 33.00
CA GLY A 718 11.75 -0.19 31.70
C GLY A 718 12.85 0.69 31.12
N ASP A 719 12.48 1.66 30.28
CA ASP A 719 13.45 2.45 29.51
C ASP A 719 13.73 3.84 30.10
N GLN A 720 12.99 4.24 31.14
CA GLN A 720 13.09 5.56 31.75
C GLN A 720 14.20 5.62 32.81
N ASN A 721 15.08 6.61 32.69
CA ASN A 721 16.15 6.85 33.67
C ASN A 721 15.59 7.60 34.88
N GLU A 722 15.16 6.88 35.90
CA GLU A 722 14.65 7.43 37.16
C GLU A 722 15.58 7.05 38.33
N PRO A 723 16.49 7.95 38.75
CA PRO A 723 17.48 7.70 39.80
C PRO A 723 16.91 7.21 41.13
N THR A 724 15.70 7.62 41.49
CA THR A 724 15.08 7.25 42.78
C THR A 724 14.72 5.77 42.88
N PHE A 725 14.63 5.07 41.74
CA PHE A 725 14.25 3.65 41.70
C PHE A 725 15.38 2.69 42.04
N ALA A 726 16.65 3.13 42.02
CA ALA A 726 17.81 2.32 42.38
C ALA A 726 18.77 3.09 43.30
N CYS A 727 19.73 2.39 43.90
CA CYS A 727 20.79 3.00 44.71
C CYS A 727 21.96 3.44 43.80
N VAL A 728 21.99 4.71 43.43
CA VAL A 728 22.98 5.36 42.55
C VAL A 728 23.40 6.71 43.16
N THR A 729 24.36 7.43 42.54
CA THR A 729 24.84 8.72 43.09
C THR A 729 23.73 9.75 43.27
N ASP A 730 22.78 9.76 42.33
CA ASP A 730 21.79 10.83 42.21
C ASP A 730 20.48 10.50 42.96
N THR A 731 20.46 9.39 43.71
CA THR A 731 19.28 8.93 44.47
C THR A 731 18.90 9.88 45.60
N ARG A 732 19.87 10.61 46.17
CA ARG A 732 19.68 11.45 47.36
C ARG A 732 20.48 12.75 47.27
N PRO A 733 20.05 13.81 47.99
CA PRO A 733 20.80 15.07 48.08
C PRO A 733 22.04 14.99 48.99
N THR A 734 22.15 13.93 49.81
CA THR A 734 23.29 13.68 50.71
C THR A 734 24.40 12.89 50.00
N ALA A 735 25.56 12.75 50.64
CA ALA A 735 26.61 11.86 50.16
C ALA A 735 26.04 10.46 49.87
N ALA A 736 26.38 9.92 48.70
CA ALA A 736 25.95 8.59 48.30
C ALA A 736 26.48 7.55 49.30
N ALA A 737 25.70 6.51 49.54
CA ALA A 737 26.07 5.42 50.43
C ALA A 737 25.41 4.11 49.98
N ARG A 738 25.99 2.98 50.38
CA ARG A 738 25.32 1.67 50.25
C ARG A 738 24.07 1.64 51.09
N GLU A 739 23.07 0.93 50.59
CA GLU A 739 21.79 0.74 51.26
C GLU A 739 21.49 -0.75 51.46
N VAL A 740 20.55 -1.05 52.36
CA VAL A 740 20.08 -2.42 52.56
C VAL A 740 19.46 -2.94 51.27
N VAL A 741 19.61 -4.24 50.99
CA VAL A 741 19.22 -4.82 49.68
C VAL A 741 17.74 -4.64 49.32
N ILE A 742 16.89 -4.34 50.30
CA ILE A 742 15.44 -4.14 50.14
C ILE A 742 15.03 -2.67 49.92
N ALA A 743 15.95 -1.71 50.04
CA ALA A 743 15.62 -0.27 50.09
C ALA A 743 14.99 0.27 48.80
N HIS A 744 15.26 -0.37 47.66
CA HIS A 744 14.79 0.07 46.34
C HIS A 744 13.86 -0.98 45.71
N PRO A 745 12.57 -1.00 46.09
CA PRO A 745 11.62 -2.01 45.61
C PRO A 745 11.28 -1.87 44.12
N TYR A 746 11.60 -0.74 43.50
CA TYR A 746 11.31 -0.45 42.09
C TYR A 746 12.41 -0.92 41.13
N ASP A 747 13.63 -1.15 41.63
CA ASP A 747 14.68 -1.92 40.96
C ASP A 747 14.33 -3.41 41.02
N GLU A 748 13.27 -3.79 40.31
CA GLU A 748 12.76 -5.16 40.17
C GLU A 748 12.61 -5.50 38.69
N SER A 749 13.19 -6.63 38.27
CA SER A 749 13.09 -7.12 36.89
C SER A 749 11.77 -7.85 36.63
N PRO A 750 11.42 -8.15 35.36
CA PRO A 750 10.23 -8.94 35.01
C PRO A 750 10.14 -10.31 35.70
N TYR A 751 11.28 -10.87 36.13
CA TYR A 751 11.33 -12.14 36.85
C TYR A 751 11.17 -11.96 38.37
N GLY A 752 11.28 -10.74 38.89
CA GLY A 752 11.23 -10.45 40.33
C GLY A 752 12.60 -10.37 41.01
N ILE A 753 13.69 -10.20 40.25
CA ILE A 753 15.05 -10.05 40.79
C ILE A 753 15.28 -8.58 41.10
N ARG A 754 15.91 -8.27 42.25
CA ARG A 754 16.07 -6.89 42.73
C ARG A 754 17.52 -6.43 42.83
N GLY A 755 17.72 -5.12 42.71
CA GLY A 755 19.04 -4.50 42.89
C GLY A 755 19.98 -4.78 41.72
N LEU A 756 19.49 -4.70 40.48
CA LEU A 756 20.28 -4.93 39.27
C LEU A 756 20.72 -3.61 38.61
N ALA A 757 20.07 -2.50 38.91
CA ALA A 757 20.46 -1.18 38.40
C ALA A 757 21.38 -0.39 39.34
N GLY A 758 21.49 -0.79 40.62
CA GLY A 758 22.29 -0.04 41.58
C GLY A 758 22.75 -0.85 42.80
N ASN A 759 23.19 -0.11 43.80
CA ASN A 759 23.83 -0.58 45.03
C ASN A 759 25.23 -1.13 44.75
N THR A 760 25.36 -2.32 44.15
CA THR A 760 26.67 -2.89 43.82
C THR A 760 26.69 -3.52 42.44
N ARG A 761 27.87 -3.53 41.84
CA ARG A 761 28.13 -4.25 40.60
C ARG A 761 28.41 -5.71 40.90
N ASP A 762 27.97 -6.58 40.00
CA ASP A 762 28.14 -8.02 40.10
C ASP A 762 29.40 -8.44 39.35
N TRP A 763 30.32 -9.16 40.03
CA TRP A 763 31.32 -9.97 39.34
C TRP A 763 30.65 -11.08 38.53
N CYS A 764 31.09 -11.25 37.28
CA CYS A 764 30.68 -12.34 36.41
C CYS A 764 31.75 -13.43 36.32
N ILE A 765 31.33 -14.64 35.96
CA ILE A 765 32.22 -15.81 35.90
C ILE A 765 33.17 -15.80 34.69
N ASN A 766 32.81 -15.09 33.62
CA ASN A 766 33.50 -15.12 32.34
C ASN A 766 34.54 -14.00 32.17
N LEU A 767 35.47 -14.21 31.23
CA LEU A 767 36.45 -13.21 30.81
C LEU A 767 35.76 -12.04 30.11
N TRP A 768 36.28 -10.82 30.32
CA TRP A 768 35.87 -9.64 29.58
C TRP A 768 36.51 -9.65 28.19
N LYS A 769 35.68 -9.67 27.15
CA LYS A 769 36.08 -9.62 25.74
C LYS A 769 35.30 -8.49 25.05
N HIS A 770 35.94 -7.74 24.15
CA HIS A 770 35.27 -6.66 23.43
C HIS A 770 34.04 -7.18 22.66
N ALA A 771 34.21 -8.30 21.96
CA ALA A 771 33.16 -9.00 21.20
C ALA A 771 32.05 -9.67 22.05
N GLY A 772 32.19 -9.72 23.39
CA GLY A 772 31.25 -10.43 24.27
C GLY A 772 31.61 -11.89 24.52
N PRO A 773 30.72 -12.65 25.19
CA PRO A 773 30.94 -14.05 25.48
C PRO A 773 30.64 -14.93 24.26
N SER A 774 31.01 -16.21 24.36
CA SER A 774 30.87 -17.17 23.27
C SER A 774 29.39 -17.52 23.04
N ILE A 775 28.90 -17.30 21.82
CA ILE A 775 27.54 -17.63 21.37
C ILE A 775 27.67 -18.62 20.21
N GLU A 776 27.20 -19.85 20.41
CA GLU A 776 27.24 -20.92 19.41
C GLU A 776 25.84 -21.17 18.88
N SER A 777 25.63 -20.99 17.57
CA SER A 777 24.31 -21.14 16.93
C SER A 777 23.19 -20.37 17.67
N ASP A 778 23.44 -19.09 17.99
CA ASP A 778 22.54 -18.21 18.75
C ASP A 778 22.20 -18.66 20.19
N ARG A 779 22.87 -19.69 20.72
CA ARG A 779 22.76 -20.12 22.12
C ARG A 779 23.98 -19.70 22.92
N LEU A 780 23.77 -19.16 24.12
CA LEU A 780 24.85 -18.82 25.03
C LEU A 780 25.61 -20.07 25.48
N ARG A 781 26.93 -20.04 25.34
CA ARG A 781 27.83 -21.03 25.95
C ARG A 781 28.58 -20.40 27.10
N ILE A 782 28.31 -20.88 28.31
CA ILE A 782 28.98 -20.39 29.52
C ILE A 782 30.40 -20.97 29.55
N GLU A 783 31.39 -20.07 29.48
CA GLU A 783 32.82 -20.39 29.54
C GLU A 783 33.42 -19.70 30.78
N PRO A 784 33.46 -20.38 31.94
CA PRO A 784 34.04 -19.84 33.16
C PRO A 784 35.51 -19.48 32.96
N ALA A 785 35.92 -18.31 33.44
CA ALA A 785 37.33 -17.95 33.48
C ALA A 785 38.09 -18.87 34.44
N ALA A 786 39.28 -19.32 34.04
CA ALA A 786 40.13 -20.11 34.93
C ALA A 786 40.57 -19.26 36.13
N ALA A 787 40.68 -19.87 37.31
CA ALA A 787 40.97 -19.12 38.53
C ALA A 787 42.31 -18.38 38.46
N GLN A 788 43.31 -18.99 37.83
CA GLN A 788 44.67 -18.47 37.67
C GLN A 788 44.85 -17.51 36.48
N ASP A 789 43.81 -17.28 35.68
CA ASP A 789 43.90 -16.43 34.49
C ASP A 789 44.01 -14.94 34.91
N PRO A 790 45.09 -14.22 34.54
CA PRO A 790 45.29 -12.83 34.94
C PRO A 790 44.41 -11.83 34.19
N ASP A 791 43.71 -12.23 33.11
CA ASP A 791 42.94 -11.33 32.28
C ASP A 791 41.72 -10.75 32.98
N PHE A 792 41.10 -9.74 32.37
CA PHE A 792 40.00 -9.01 32.97
C PHE A 792 38.75 -9.90 33.06
N ARG A 793 38.02 -9.79 34.17
CA ARG A 793 36.70 -10.40 34.37
C ARG A 793 35.62 -9.37 34.09
N VAL A 794 34.46 -9.84 33.63
CA VAL A 794 33.31 -8.94 33.43
C VAL A 794 32.73 -8.52 34.77
N ILE A 795 32.37 -7.25 34.84
CA ILE A 795 31.57 -6.66 35.91
C ILE A 795 30.33 -6.04 35.27
N LYS A 796 29.15 -6.33 35.82
CA LYS A 796 27.85 -5.84 35.32
C LYS A 796 27.07 -5.09 36.40
N GLY A 797 26.17 -4.20 35.99
CA GLY A 797 25.25 -3.49 36.88
C GLY A 797 25.74 -2.14 37.34
N GLY A 798 24.86 -1.39 37.99
CA GLY A 798 25.20 -0.07 38.55
C GLY A 798 25.76 -0.16 39.96
N ALA A 799 26.01 1.00 40.55
CA ALA A 799 26.55 1.10 41.90
C ALA A 799 26.09 2.40 42.56
N TRP A 800 26.08 2.41 43.89
CA TRP A 800 25.80 3.61 44.68
C TRP A 800 26.76 4.78 44.36
N THR A 801 27.97 4.49 43.84
CA THR A 801 28.97 5.49 43.41
C THR A 801 28.91 5.85 41.92
N ALA A 802 27.94 5.31 41.17
CA ALA A 802 27.82 5.55 39.73
C ALA A 802 26.52 6.29 39.39
N MET A 803 26.55 7.07 38.30
CA MET A 803 25.35 7.65 37.70
C MET A 803 24.44 6.56 37.14
N MET A 804 23.14 6.85 37.04
CA MET A 804 22.11 5.89 36.58
C MET A 804 22.43 5.29 35.19
N ILE A 805 23.03 6.05 34.28
CA ILE A 805 23.38 5.55 32.93
C ILE A 805 24.31 4.33 32.98
N SER A 806 25.18 4.25 33.99
CA SER A 806 26.08 3.10 34.19
C SER A 806 25.38 1.88 34.81
N GLY A 807 24.13 2.04 35.27
CA GLY A 807 23.30 1.00 35.86
C GLY A 807 22.40 0.26 34.88
N ARG A 808 22.34 0.72 33.62
CA ARG A 808 21.59 0.06 32.56
C ARG A 808 22.11 -1.34 32.29
N ALA A 809 21.22 -2.25 31.90
CA ALA A 809 21.51 -3.68 31.79
C ALA A 809 22.62 -4.03 30.79
N ALA A 810 22.79 -3.20 29.74
CA ALA A 810 23.77 -3.42 28.68
C ALA A 810 25.18 -3.00 29.07
N ALA A 811 25.33 -2.13 30.08
CA ALA A 811 26.61 -1.58 30.47
C ALA A 811 27.56 -2.70 30.92
N ARG A 812 28.79 -2.68 30.39
CA ARG A 812 29.83 -3.68 30.63
C ARG A 812 31.10 -3.00 31.11
N PHE A 813 31.77 -3.64 32.05
CA PHE A 813 33.02 -3.14 32.61
C PHE A 813 33.99 -4.32 32.74
N GLY A 814 35.27 -4.08 32.50
CA GLY A 814 36.34 -5.04 32.76
C GLY A 814 37.08 -4.68 34.05
N GLY A 815 37.37 -5.67 34.89
CA GLY A 815 38.24 -5.51 36.05
C GLY A 815 39.23 -6.67 36.19
N ARG A 816 40.46 -6.40 36.63
CA ARG A 816 41.39 -7.47 37.02
C ARG A 816 40.80 -8.31 38.15
N PRO A 817 41.05 -9.63 38.22
CA PRO A 817 40.40 -10.50 39.20
C PRO A 817 40.78 -10.19 40.66
N ASP A 818 41.91 -9.51 40.89
CA ASP A 818 42.38 -9.06 42.21
C ASP A 818 41.95 -7.62 42.58
N LEU A 819 41.27 -6.93 41.67
CA LEU A 819 40.83 -5.55 41.86
C LEU A 819 39.71 -5.49 42.90
N ARG A 820 39.85 -4.55 43.86
CA ARG A 820 38.83 -4.27 44.89
C ARG A 820 38.35 -2.83 44.71
N ARG A 821 37.03 -2.63 44.73
CA ARG A 821 36.39 -1.31 44.72
C ARG A 821 35.20 -1.29 45.65
N GLN A 822 34.88 -0.12 46.19
CA GLN A 822 33.71 0.08 47.08
C GLN A 822 32.36 -0.16 46.39
N SER A 823 32.37 -0.33 45.06
CA SER A 823 31.21 -0.64 44.24
C SER A 823 31.14 -2.10 43.79
N PHE A 824 32.16 -2.92 44.08
CA PHE A 824 32.24 -4.30 43.61
C PHE A 824 31.72 -5.26 44.67
N GLY A 825 30.64 -5.95 44.35
CA GLY A 825 30.09 -7.07 45.10
C GLY A 825 29.86 -8.24 44.15
N PHE A 826 28.89 -9.09 44.47
CA PHE A 826 28.51 -10.19 43.60
C PHE A 826 27.15 -10.78 43.95
N ARG A 827 26.65 -11.59 43.04
CA ARG A 827 25.41 -12.34 43.16
C ARG A 827 25.65 -13.76 42.68
N LEU A 828 24.80 -14.67 43.12
CA LEU A 828 24.94 -16.09 42.80
C LEU A 828 23.81 -16.58 41.90
N VAL A 829 24.18 -17.48 41.00
CA VAL A 829 23.27 -18.26 40.17
C VAL A 829 23.60 -19.74 40.26
N ARG A 830 22.66 -20.59 39.87
CA ARG A 830 22.86 -22.02 39.67
C ARG A 830 22.05 -22.50 38.48
N THR A 831 22.47 -23.59 37.86
CA THR A 831 21.69 -24.26 36.82
C THR A 831 20.34 -24.72 37.41
N ALA A 832 19.26 -24.48 36.67
CA ALA A 832 17.98 -25.09 37.02
C ALA A 832 18.03 -26.56 36.61
N ARG A 833 17.97 -27.46 37.59
CA ARG A 833 17.84 -28.91 37.38
C ARG A 833 16.45 -29.36 37.73
#